data_AF-A0A1P8WNT3-F1
#
_entry.id   AF-A0A1P8WNT3-F1
#
_cell.length_a   1.000
_cell.length_b   1.000
_cell.length_c   1.000
_cell.angle_alpha   90.00
_cell.angle_beta   90.00
_cell.angle_gamma   90.00
#
_symmetry.space_group_name_H-M   'P 1'
#
loop_
_entity.id
_entity.type
_entity.pdbx_description
1 polymer ?
#
loop_
_entity_poly.entity_id
_entity_poly.type
_entity_poly.pdbx_seq_one_letter_code
_entity_poly.pdbx_strand_id
1 'polypeptide(L)'
;MKSRRRSIVLLAALNIFLIVRPAAAARAEAVQVATFDVDATPPVGFVMAYDPVKRVDELTLRCRGIVLLSNEKPIVLCAVDWIGIGNGGNDAFREALANAAGTTPDRVAVHTLHQHDAPGCDFEAEQILRDLGVKDLGRYEGAFPRQVLQRASDAVKKSLATAQPATHYGWGVGEVQKVASNRRILGDDGKVSATRYTATKNPALRAAPEGAIDPNLNLLSFWNKDQPIAALSYYACHPQSYYRTGIPSPDFPGIARFIRGQAVPTALHVHFNGAGGNIGAGKYNDGSKPNRMVLANRVADGMKRAWESTKKHPLAVDDLGWQTVPARLPVAEHLNEKELLESLTADDAGKVAVGAARKLSWLRRCQAGHAIDISCLRVGTARILHMPGELFVEYQLAAKAMRPDLNVAMAAYGDYGPGYIGTEVAYSEGGYEASPRASSVAPGVERVLTDAVRKLLKPADAADASTVNPLVRVVDLSIGESTTVELCSGEKVDVKLVDLQETRDPIRQAVRSAMVTVQVDGENIILESGMYNLPQQVAGVQIDCSVTKGYNSNGTPTFWGLDKDARLRLWPKDSPLMKPGALMYPVDQRWFATRTWFDNEPVDGGTKVLPKIYYHSGMDIGGTEELVKVIAATDAVVVSAGDDVLPEYLLEGGGKSRYGEGKTPVAPRADVVYLRDERGWYYRYSHLHKINDTIKPGRTIDQGTEIGLLGKKGSSGGWSHLHFEIKSRQPSGKWGTQAGYAFLWEAYRRQYQPKLVANARRKSFLIAGNDAVLDGSASWSATDSIQKYEWTFSDGTTATGPRVTRTFSKPGVFSEILKVTDEAGNVDYDFAYVHVLDPQKPDEYVPRIHAAYWPTFDNKVNQPITFKVRSFQNQHGNEVWDFGDGSPAVAVKSDGNAVQQAADGYAITQHTYEKPGDYIVSVQRSRKDGVTATTRLHVRVEKE
;
A
#
# COMPACT_ATOMS: atom_id res chain seq x y z
N MET A 1 -75.75 -28.87 -26.56
CA MET A 1 -76.13 -30.27 -26.26
C MET A 1 -74.88 -31.09 -25.99
N LYS A 2 -74.85 -31.83 -24.85
CA LYS A 2 -73.92 -32.93 -24.47
C LYS A 2 -72.43 -32.54 -24.35
N SER A 3 -71.92 -32.30 -23.14
CA SER A 3 -71.31 -33.28 -22.21
C SER A 3 -70.10 -34.06 -22.79
N ARG A 4 -68.90 -33.88 -22.22
CA ARG A 4 -68.26 -34.87 -21.31
C ARG A 4 -66.86 -34.44 -20.88
N ARG A 5 -66.62 -34.69 -19.59
CA ARG A 5 -65.38 -34.55 -18.80
C ARG A 5 -64.22 -35.38 -19.37
N ARG A 6 -62.98 -34.94 -19.13
CA ARG A 6 -61.98 -35.73 -18.37
C ARG A 6 -60.85 -34.84 -17.84
N SER A 7 -60.69 -34.92 -16.53
CA SER A 7 -59.65 -34.28 -15.73
C SER A 7 -58.30 -34.98 -15.92
N ILE A 8 -57.22 -34.20 -16.00
CA ILE A 8 -55.89 -34.60 -15.55
C ILE A 8 -55.42 -33.46 -14.63
N VAL A 9 -55.36 -33.75 -13.33
CA VAL A 9 -54.70 -32.93 -12.32
C VAL A 9 -53.28 -33.49 -12.21
N LEU A 10 -52.28 -32.70 -12.59
CA LEU A 10 -50.88 -32.97 -12.25
C LEU A 10 -50.51 -32.03 -11.10
N LEU A 11 -50.16 -32.62 -9.96
CA LEU A 11 -49.63 -31.94 -8.78
C LEU A 11 -48.34 -31.19 -9.17
N ALA A 12 -48.32 -29.87 -8.96
CA ALA A 12 -47.08 -29.11 -8.80
C ALA A 12 -46.81 -28.97 -7.30
N ALA A 13 -45.78 -29.65 -6.82
CA ALA A 13 -45.25 -29.51 -5.47
C ALA A 13 -44.67 -28.09 -5.29
N LEU A 14 -45.33 -27.28 -4.46
CA LEU A 14 -44.83 -25.99 -4.03
C LEU A 14 -43.82 -26.22 -2.89
N ASN A 15 -42.54 -26.42 -3.25
CA ASN A 15 -41.45 -26.36 -2.27
C ASN A 15 -41.28 -24.91 -1.80
N ILE A 16 -41.88 -24.58 -0.66
CA ILE A 16 -41.59 -23.35 0.08
C ILE A 16 -40.17 -23.50 0.63
N PHE A 17 -39.18 -23.00 -0.10
CA PHE A 17 -37.88 -22.67 0.49
C PHE A 17 -38.11 -21.50 1.46
N LEU A 18 -38.30 -21.82 2.73
CA LEU A 18 -38.06 -20.88 3.82
C LEU A 18 -36.58 -20.49 3.74
N ILE A 19 -36.30 -19.36 3.09
CA ILE A 19 -35.01 -18.68 3.20
C ILE A 19 -34.91 -18.25 4.66
N VAL A 20 -34.27 -19.08 5.49
CA VAL A 20 -33.78 -18.68 6.80
C VAL A 20 -32.68 -17.66 6.52
N ARG A 21 -33.06 -16.37 6.52
CA ARG A 21 -32.08 -15.29 6.62
C ARG A 21 -31.24 -15.58 7.87
N PRO A 22 -29.90 -15.57 7.80
CA PRO A 22 -29.11 -15.57 9.02
C PRO A 22 -29.56 -14.35 9.83
N ALA A 23 -29.95 -14.58 11.08
CA ALA A 23 -30.26 -13.49 11.99
C ALA A 23 -29.03 -12.57 12.02
N ALA A 24 -29.18 -11.36 11.50
CA ALA A 24 -28.18 -10.33 11.72
C ALA A 24 -28.02 -10.21 13.24
N ALA A 25 -26.83 -10.51 13.75
CA ALA A 25 -26.51 -10.30 15.15
C ALA A 25 -26.85 -8.85 15.48
N ALA A 26 -27.79 -8.64 16.41
CA ALA A 26 -28.15 -7.32 16.88
C ALA A 26 -26.86 -6.62 17.35
N ARG A 27 -26.55 -5.46 16.78
CA ARG A 27 -25.38 -4.67 17.18
C ARG A 27 -25.54 -4.28 18.65
N ALA A 28 -24.54 -4.57 19.47
CA ALA A 28 -24.64 -4.32 20.90
C ALA A 28 -24.39 -2.83 21.19
N GLU A 29 -25.31 -2.18 21.90
CA GLU A 29 -25.18 -0.79 22.35
C GLU A 29 -24.15 -0.63 23.49
N ALA A 30 -23.66 -1.74 24.03
CA ALA A 30 -22.61 -1.81 25.05
C ALA A 30 -21.66 -2.97 24.77
N VAL A 31 -20.42 -2.91 25.30
CA VAL A 31 -19.48 -4.02 25.15
C VAL A 31 -19.98 -5.23 25.93
N GLN A 32 -19.98 -6.41 25.30
CA GLN A 32 -20.24 -7.69 25.95
C GLN A 32 -19.06 -8.64 25.78
N VAL A 33 -18.88 -9.53 26.75
CA VAL A 33 -17.82 -10.53 26.76
C VAL A 33 -18.46 -11.90 26.89
N ALA A 34 -18.24 -12.75 25.89
CA ALA A 34 -18.51 -14.17 25.97
C ALA A 34 -17.20 -14.93 26.25
N THR A 35 -17.27 -15.98 27.04
CA THR A 35 -16.11 -16.79 27.45
C THR A 35 -16.29 -18.23 26.97
N PHE A 36 -15.23 -18.84 26.46
CA PHE A 36 -15.25 -20.25 26.08
C PHE A 36 -13.99 -20.97 26.59
N ASP A 37 -14.14 -22.26 26.89
CA ASP A 37 -13.08 -23.09 27.44
C ASP A 37 -13.35 -24.57 27.11
N VAL A 38 -12.47 -25.19 26.34
CA VAL A 38 -12.58 -26.59 25.94
C VAL A 38 -11.30 -27.36 26.22
N ASP A 39 -11.44 -28.68 26.37
CA ASP A 39 -10.30 -29.57 26.52
C ASP A 39 -9.51 -29.70 25.20
N ALA A 40 -8.20 -29.48 25.30
CA ALA A 40 -7.24 -29.58 24.22
C ALA A 40 -6.15 -30.63 24.53
N THR A 41 -6.46 -31.59 25.41
CA THR A 41 -5.54 -32.63 25.86
C THR A 41 -5.46 -33.76 24.84
N PRO A 42 -4.26 -34.08 24.31
CA PRO A 42 -4.11 -35.17 23.35
C PRO A 42 -4.36 -36.54 24.02
N PRO A 43 -4.96 -37.49 23.29
CA PRO A 43 -5.18 -38.85 23.81
C PRO A 43 -3.86 -39.63 23.94
N VAL A 44 -3.87 -40.70 24.73
CA VAL A 44 -2.75 -41.66 24.82
C VAL A 44 -2.40 -42.18 23.43
N GLY A 45 -1.10 -42.21 23.13
CA GLY A 45 -0.56 -42.60 21.82
C GLY A 45 -0.37 -41.45 20.82
N PHE A 46 -1.01 -40.28 21.02
CA PHE A 46 -0.78 -39.12 20.15
C PHE A 46 0.66 -38.60 20.29
N VAL A 47 1.29 -38.24 19.17
CA VAL A 47 2.67 -37.73 19.15
C VAL A 47 2.70 -36.23 19.44
N MET A 48 3.21 -35.83 20.61
CA MET A 48 3.41 -34.43 20.97
C MET A 48 4.68 -33.86 20.30
N ALA A 49 5.15 -32.70 20.73
CA ALA A 49 6.35 -32.06 20.20
C ALA A 49 7.59 -32.97 20.11
N TYR A 50 7.78 -33.87 21.08
CA TYR A 50 8.96 -34.74 21.17
C TYR A 50 8.65 -36.22 21.42
N ASP A 51 7.57 -36.52 22.13
CA ASP A 51 7.27 -37.87 22.64
C ASP A 51 5.77 -38.19 22.49
N PRO A 52 5.41 -39.46 22.31
CA PRO A 52 4.01 -39.87 22.39
C PRO A 52 3.46 -39.74 23.81
N VAL A 53 2.16 -39.48 23.93
CA VAL A 53 1.44 -39.47 25.20
C VAL A 53 1.44 -40.88 25.80
N LYS A 54 2.10 -41.06 26.94
CA LYS A 54 2.15 -42.31 27.71
C LYS A 54 0.96 -42.45 28.66
N ARG A 55 0.53 -41.32 29.24
CA ARG A 55 -0.65 -41.21 30.11
C ARG A 55 -1.06 -39.74 30.24
N VAL A 56 -2.26 -39.51 30.76
CA VAL A 56 -2.81 -38.18 31.05
C VAL A 56 -2.98 -38.03 32.56
N ASP A 57 -2.43 -36.97 33.13
CA ASP A 57 -2.55 -36.62 34.56
C ASP A 57 -3.59 -35.49 34.75
N GLU A 58 -3.87 -35.08 36.00
CA GLU A 58 -4.96 -34.14 36.34
C GLU A 58 -4.81 -32.73 35.74
N LEU A 59 -3.58 -32.28 35.48
CA LEU A 59 -3.29 -30.96 34.91
C LEU A 59 -3.39 -31.03 33.38
N THR A 60 -4.60 -30.89 32.87
CA THR A 60 -4.95 -30.99 31.45
C THR A 60 -4.59 -29.74 30.63
N LEU A 61 -4.64 -29.87 29.30
CA LEU A 61 -4.40 -28.79 28.34
C LEU A 61 -5.72 -28.17 27.90
N ARG A 62 -5.77 -26.84 27.79
CA ARG A 62 -6.98 -26.07 27.47
C ARG A 62 -6.85 -25.28 26.16
N CYS A 63 -7.96 -25.16 25.44
CA CYS A 63 -8.18 -24.15 24.40
C CYS A 63 -9.26 -23.21 24.92
N ARG A 64 -8.87 -21.98 25.27
CA ARG A 64 -9.76 -21.06 25.99
C ARG A 64 -9.56 -19.62 25.55
N GLY A 65 -10.61 -18.83 25.66
CA GLY A 65 -10.60 -17.49 25.12
C GLY A 65 -11.88 -16.71 25.39
N ILE A 66 -11.91 -15.51 24.81
CA ILE A 66 -13.07 -14.62 24.89
C ILE A 66 -13.49 -14.15 23.50
N VAL A 67 -14.78 -13.82 23.39
CA VAL A 67 -15.35 -13.09 22.26
C VAL A 67 -15.82 -11.74 22.78
N LEU A 68 -15.30 -10.67 22.20
CA LEU A 68 -15.69 -9.29 22.49
C LEU A 68 -16.74 -8.86 21.47
N LEU A 69 -17.90 -8.41 21.96
CA LEU A 69 -19.04 -7.95 21.16
C LEU A 69 -19.23 -6.45 21.38
N SER A 70 -19.51 -5.72 20.30
CA SER A 70 -19.78 -4.28 20.33
C SER A 70 -20.73 -3.89 19.19
N ASN A 71 -20.68 -2.63 18.77
CA ASN A 71 -21.33 -2.14 17.54
C ASN A 71 -20.61 -2.58 16.25
N GLU A 72 -19.39 -3.11 16.35
CA GLU A 72 -18.63 -3.72 15.24
C GLU A 72 -18.76 -5.25 15.19
N LYS A 73 -18.15 -5.88 14.18
CA LYS A 73 -18.04 -7.35 14.13
C LYS A 73 -17.26 -7.89 15.34
N PRO A 74 -17.60 -9.09 15.85
CA PRO A 74 -16.93 -9.68 17.02
C PRO A 74 -15.40 -9.79 16.87
N ILE A 75 -14.70 -9.73 18.00
CA ILE A 75 -13.25 -9.99 18.09
C ILE A 75 -13.06 -11.27 18.92
N VAL A 76 -12.26 -12.21 18.43
CA VAL A 76 -11.99 -13.48 19.14
C VAL A 76 -10.54 -13.53 19.56
N LEU A 77 -10.30 -13.72 20.87
CA LEU A 77 -8.97 -13.92 21.43
C LEU A 77 -8.89 -15.32 22.00
N CYS A 78 -7.99 -16.15 21.48
CA CYS A 78 -7.87 -17.56 21.85
C CYS A 78 -6.42 -17.90 22.22
N ALA A 79 -6.24 -18.58 23.35
CA ALA A 79 -4.98 -19.18 23.75
C ALA A 79 -5.14 -20.70 23.89
N VAL A 80 -4.21 -21.43 23.29
CA VAL A 80 -4.18 -22.90 23.31
C VAL A 80 -2.94 -23.38 24.05
N ASP A 81 -3.12 -24.28 25.00
CA ASP A 81 -2.04 -24.93 25.75
C ASP A 81 -1.30 -25.94 24.86
N TRP A 82 -0.73 -25.50 23.74
CA TRP A 82 0.03 -26.30 22.78
C TRP A 82 1.43 -25.71 22.56
N ILE A 83 2.31 -26.46 21.89
CA ILE A 83 3.63 -25.95 21.51
C ILE A 83 3.52 -24.94 20.36
N GLY A 84 2.59 -25.07 19.42
CA GLY A 84 2.51 -24.15 18.29
C GLY A 84 1.45 -24.53 17.28
N ILE A 85 0.83 -23.51 16.69
CA ILE A 85 -0.12 -23.64 15.58
C ILE A 85 0.42 -22.75 14.45
N GLY A 86 0.94 -23.36 13.39
CA GLY A 86 1.62 -22.65 12.30
C GLY A 86 0.95 -22.85 10.95
N ASN A 87 1.26 -21.94 10.03
CA ASN A 87 0.89 -21.99 8.62
C ASN A 87 -0.63 -22.23 8.44
N GLY A 88 -1.03 -23.16 7.55
CA GLY A 88 -2.44 -23.48 7.31
C GLY A 88 -3.18 -24.02 8.54
N GLY A 89 -2.46 -24.48 9.57
CA GLY A 89 -3.06 -24.77 10.88
C GLY A 89 -3.59 -23.51 11.56
N ASN A 90 -2.84 -22.41 11.52
CA ASN A 90 -3.26 -21.14 12.12
C ASN A 90 -4.45 -20.53 11.37
N ASP A 91 -4.39 -20.54 10.04
CA ASP A 91 -5.47 -20.05 9.18
C ASP A 91 -6.79 -20.78 9.46
N ALA A 92 -6.76 -22.12 9.51
CA ALA A 92 -7.94 -22.92 9.79
C ALA A 92 -8.54 -22.62 11.17
N PHE A 93 -7.67 -22.42 12.19
CA PHE A 93 -8.13 -22.02 13.51
C PHE A 93 -8.82 -20.65 13.49
N ARG A 94 -8.19 -19.65 12.84
CA ARG A 94 -8.76 -18.31 12.73
C ARG A 94 -10.08 -18.30 11.97
N GLU A 95 -10.14 -19.02 10.85
CA GLU A 95 -11.33 -19.12 10.00
C GLU A 95 -12.50 -19.79 10.73
N ALA A 96 -12.28 -20.96 11.34
CA ALA A 96 -13.37 -21.68 11.99
C ALA A 96 -13.88 -20.98 13.27
N LEU A 97 -13.01 -20.27 13.99
CA LEU A 97 -13.43 -19.43 15.11
C LEU A 97 -14.13 -18.14 14.63
N ALA A 98 -13.68 -17.55 13.52
CA ALA A 98 -14.35 -16.40 12.91
C ALA A 98 -15.78 -16.75 12.47
N ASN A 99 -15.93 -17.86 11.76
CA ASN A 99 -17.22 -18.40 11.33
C ASN A 99 -18.13 -18.71 12.52
N ALA A 100 -17.58 -19.27 13.60
CA ALA A 100 -18.33 -19.54 14.83
C ALA A 100 -18.80 -18.27 15.54
N ALA A 101 -18.00 -17.21 15.53
CA ALA A 101 -18.32 -15.93 16.15
C ALA A 101 -19.16 -15.00 15.25
N GLY A 102 -19.29 -15.29 13.95
CA GLY A 102 -19.93 -14.39 12.99
C GLY A 102 -19.06 -13.17 12.63
N THR A 103 -17.74 -13.37 12.55
CA THR A 103 -16.76 -12.33 12.21
C THR A 103 -15.84 -12.77 11.07
N THR A 104 -14.75 -12.06 10.81
CA THR A 104 -13.76 -12.37 9.77
C THR A 104 -12.42 -12.80 10.39
N PRO A 105 -11.60 -13.62 9.69
CA PRO A 105 -10.34 -14.14 10.25
C PRO A 105 -9.38 -13.06 10.76
N ASP A 106 -9.35 -11.89 10.11
CA ASP A 106 -8.53 -10.72 10.50
C ASP A 106 -8.88 -10.18 11.90
N ARG A 107 -10.04 -10.52 12.47
CA ARG A 107 -10.50 -10.17 13.83
C ARG A 107 -10.35 -11.30 14.85
N VAL A 108 -9.59 -12.35 14.49
CA VAL A 108 -9.33 -13.51 15.34
C VAL A 108 -7.84 -13.65 15.57
N ALA A 109 -7.44 -13.62 16.85
CA ALA A 109 -6.08 -13.94 17.28
C ALA A 109 -6.04 -15.28 17.99
N VAL A 110 -5.21 -16.19 17.47
CA VAL A 110 -4.97 -17.53 18.02
C VAL A 110 -3.51 -17.63 18.39
N HIS A 111 -3.25 -17.84 19.67
CA HIS A 111 -1.91 -17.96 20.24
C HIS A 111 -1.74 -19.29 20.95
N THR A 112 -0.49 -19.70 21.12
CA THR A 112 -0.14 -20.85 21.95
C THR A 112 0.63 -20.44 23.19
N LEU A 113 0.51 -21.21 24.27
CA LEU A 113 1.34 -21.01 25.46
C LEU A 113 2.80 -21.33 25.17
N HIS A 114 3.05 -22.30 24.31
CA HIS A 114 4.36 -22.75 23.84
C HIS A 114 5.10 -23.73 24.78
N GLN A 115 4.38 -24.51 25.59
CA GLN A 115 5.00 -25.52 26.44
C GLN A 115 5.32 -26.83 25.69
N HIS A 116 6.26 -27.58 26.23
CA HIS A 116 7.04 -28.55 25.44
C HIS A 116 6.60 -30.02 25.58
N ASP A 117 5.82 -30.36 26.60
CA ASP A 117 5.04 -31.60 26.66
C ASP A 117 3.63 -31.32 26.13
N ALA A 118 3.53 -30.90 24.85
CA ALA A 118 2.27 -30.51 24.23
C ALA A 118 2.21 -30.75 22.70
N PRO A 119 1.01 -30.84 22.11
CA PRO A 119 0.79 -30.95 20.66
C PRO A 119 1.34 -29.77 19.84
N GLY A 120 1.64 -30.02 18.56
CA GLY A 120 1.82 -28.99 17.54
C GLY A 120 0.79 -29.18 16.41
N CYS A 121 0.54 -28.14 15.62
CA CYS A 121 -0.42 -28.17 14.53
C CYS A 121 0.10 -27.40 13.32
N ASP A 122 0.07 -28.05 12.15
CA ASP A 122 0.32 -27.43 10.84
C ASP A 122 -0.34 -28.32 9.77
N PHE A 123 -1.53 -27.93 9.30
CA PHE A 123 -2.29 -28.71 8.33
C PHE A 123 -1.70 -28.72 6.93
N GLU A 124 -0.85 -27.75 6.59
CA GLU A 124 -0.15 -27.77 5.30
C GLU A 124 1.08 -28.67 5.37
N ALA A 125 1.82 -28.66 6.48
CA ALA A 125 2.89 -29.63 6.69
C ALA A 125 2.34 -31.06 6.71
N GLU A 126 1.17 -31.28 7.33
CA GLU A 126 0.44 -32.55 7.26
C GLU A 126 0.18 -32.95 5.79
N GLN A 127 -0.38 -32.04 4.99
CA GLN A 127 -0.71 -32.30 3.59
C GLN A 127 0.54 -32.63 2.77
N ILE A 128 1.61 -31.86 2.92
CA ILE A 128 2.91 -32.10 2.25
C ILE A 128 3.43 -33.51 2.55
N LEU A 129 3.39 -33.92 3.82
CA LEU A 129 3.86 -35.25 4.23
C LEU A 129 2.98 -36.36 3.63
N ARG A 130 1.65 -36.17 3.58
CA ARG A 130 0.73 -37.12 2.96
C ARG A 130 0.94 -37.23 1.45
N ASP A 131 1.16 -36.11 0.76
CA ASP A 131 1.42 -36.07 -0.68
C ASP A 131 2.73 -36.79 -1.05
N LEU A 132 3.72 -36.75 -0.17
CA LEU A 132 4.99 -37.49 -0.29
C LEU A 132 4.86 -38.98 0.10
N GLY A 133 3.68 -39.45 0.51
CA GLY A 133 3.46 -40.83 0.92
C GLY A 133 4.06 -41.20 2.28
N VAL A 134 4.41 -40.21 3.11
CA VAL A 134 4.95 -40.45 4.45
C VAL A 134 3.86 -41.03 5.35
N LYS A 135 4.12 -42.20 5.94
CA LYS A 135 3.12 -42.93 6.75
C LYS A 135 3.02 -42.44 8.19
N ASP A 136 4.15 -42.17 8.83
CA ASP A 136 4.19 -41.55 10.16
C ASP A 136 4.19 -40.04 9.97
N LEU A 137 3.15 -39.35 10.42
CA LEU A 137 3.05 -37.88 10.31
C LEU A 137 3.60 -37.18 11.57
N GLY A 138 4.04 -37.96 12.55
CA GLY A 138 4.52 -37.49 13.84
C GLY A 138 3.53 -36.51 14.48
N ARG A 139 4.06 -35.37 14.93
CA ARG A 139 3.27 -34.33 15.59
C ARG A 139 2.32 -33.54 14.68
N TYR A 140 2.36 -33.76 13.36
CA TYR A 140 1.47 -33.10 12.39
C TYR A 140 0.28 -33.95 11.98
N GLU A 141 0.07 -35.11 12.61
CA GLU A 141 -1.19 -35.82 12.47
C GLU A 141 -2.36 -34.88 12.90
N GLY A 142 -3.24 -34.58 11.95
CA GLY A 142 -4.23 -33.50 12.08
C GLY A 142 -5.58 -33.92 12.64
N ALA A 143 -5.86 -35.21 12.86
CA ALA A 143 -7.18 -35.66 13.30
C ALA A 143 -7.56 -35.09 14.67
N PHE A 144 -6.65 -35.17 15.65
CA PHE A 144 -6.91 -34.59 16.98
C PHE A 144 -7.01 -33.05 16.96
N PRO A 145 -6.09 -32.30 16.31
CA PRO A 145 -6.24 -30.86 16.20
C PRO A 145 -7.55 -30.39 15.58
N ARG A 146 -8.07 -31.09 14.55
CA ARG A 146 -9.37 -30.78 13.94
C ARG A 146 -10.55 -31.01 14.90
N GLN A 147 -10.48 -32.03 15.76
CA GLN A 147 -11.49 -32.23 16.81
C GLN A 147 -11.48 -31.10 17.83
N VAL A 148 -10.30 -30.63 18.26
CA VAL A 148 -10.18 -29.49 19.17
C VAL A 148 -10.72 -28.22 18.53
N LEU A 149 -10.42 -27.99 17.25
CA LEU A 149 -10.95 -26.87 16.49
C LEU A 149 -12.48 -26.88 16.46
N GLN A 150 -13.08 -28.03 16.14
CA GLN A 150 -14.54 -28.19 16.15
C GLN A 150 -15.13 -27.91 17.54
N ARG A 151 -14.56 -28.48 18.61
CA ARG A 151 -15.00 -28.21 20.00
C ARG A 151 -14.93 -26.72 20.33
N ALA A 152 -13.85 -26.05 19.94
CA ALA A 152 -13.67 -24.62 20.19
C ALA A 152 -14.69 -23.78 19.41
N SER A 153 -14.94 -24.08 18.14
CA SER A 153 -15.98 -23.43 17.33
C SER A 153 -17.38 -23.62 17.93
N ASP A 154 -17.72 -24.83 18.39
CA ASP A 154 -19.03 -25.08 19.02
C ASP A 154 -19.16 -24.35 20.36
N ALA A 155 -18.08 -24.29 21.15
CA ALA A 155 -18.05 -23.54 22.39
C ALA A 155 -18.16 -22.03 22.16
N VAL A 156 -17.51 -21.48 21.12
CA VAL A 156 -17.68 -20.08 20.72
C VAL A 156 -19.14 -19.81 20.38
N LYS A 157 -19.76 -20.58 19.47
CA LYS A 157 -21.18 -20.41 19.10
C LYS A 157 -22.09 -20.43 20.31
N LYS A 158 -21.89 -21.39 21.22
CA LYS A 158 -22.67 -21.52 22.45
C LYS A 158 -22.45 -20.33 23.40
N SER A 159 -21.22 -19.84 23.52
CA SER A 159 -20.86 -18.77 24.45
C SER A 159 -21.53 -17.43 24.12
N LEU A 160 -21.83 -17.17 22.83
CA LEU A 160 -22.46 -15.92 22.38
C LEU A 160 -23.82 -15.68 23.05
N ALA A 161 -24.61 -16.73 23.25
CA ALA A 161 -25.92 -16.64 23.90
C ALA A 161 -25.84 -16.29 25.40
N THR A 162 -24.66 -16.42 26.00
CA THR A 162 -24.39 -16.15 27.42
C THR A 162 -23.42 -14.99 27.63
N ALA A 163 -23.23 -14.14 26.61
CA ALA A 163 -22.36 -12.99 26.70
C ALA A 163 -22.81 -12.03 27.82
N GLN A 164 -21.87 -11.60 28.65
CA GLN A 164 -22.14 -10.71 29.78
C GLN A 164 -21.77 -9.27 29.45
N PRO A 165 -22.57 -8.26 29.85
CA PRO A 165 -22.16 -6.86 29.71
C PRO A 165 -20.85 -6.57 30.45
N ALA A 166 -19.88 -5.97 29.78
CA ALA A 166 -18.66 -5.47 30.39
C ALA A 166 -18.76 -3.95 30.54
N THR A 167 -19.01 -3.49 31.77
CA THR A 167 -19.12 -2.06 32.08
C THR A 167 -17.79 -1.40 32.40
N HIS A 168 -16.77 -2.20 32.75
CA HIS A 168 -15.42 -1.71 33.02
C HIS A 168 -14.37 -2.63 32.41
N TYR A 169 -13.24 -2.04 32.03
CA TYR A 169 -11.99 -2.76 31.84
C TYR A 169 -11.04 -2.43 32.98
N GLY A 170 -10.14 -3.35 33.31
CA GLY A 170 -9.12 -3.16 34.33
C GLY A 170 -7.73 -3.38 33.76
N TRP A 171 -6.78 -2.53 34.16
CA TRP A 171 -5.35 -2.72 33.84
C TRP A 171 -4.54 -2.87 35.12
N GLY A 172 -3.71 -3.92 35.18
CA GLY A 172 -2.83 -4.22 36.30
C GLY A 172 -1.46 -4.70 35.84
N VAL A 173 -0.44 -4.46 36.66
CA VAL A 173 0.96 -4.85 36.38
C VAL A 173 1.55 -5.48 37.63
N GLY A 174 2.17 -6.64 37.48
CA GLY A 174 2.84 -7.34 38.57
C GLY A 174 4.20 -7.85 38.13
N GLU A 175 5.25 -7.49 38.88
CA GLU A 175 6.58 -8.03 38.67
C GLU A 175 6.58 -9.54 38.95
N VAL A 176 7.16 -10.35 38.05
CA VAL A 176 7.41 -11.78 38.26
C VAL A 176 8.86 -11.96 38.68
N GLN A 177 9.08 -12.31 39.94
CA GLN A 177 10.41 -12.39 40.51
C GLN A 177 11.05 -13.75 40.29
N LYS A 178 12.32 -13.76 39.87
CA LYS A 178 13.18 -14.95 39.76
C LYS A 178 12.59 -16.04 38.84
N VAL A 179 12.13 -15.66 37.65
CA VAL A 179 11.67 -16.57 36.60
C VAL A 179 12.39 -16.28 35.31
N ALA A 180 12.09 -15.18 34.63
CA ALA A 180 12.69 -14.84 33.33
C ALA A 180 14.18 -14.54 33.42
N SER A 181 14.92 -14.95 32.39
CA SER A 181 16.31 -14.61 32.16
C SER A 181 16.63 -14.73 30.67
N ASN A 182 17.42 -13.81 30.11
CA ASN A 182 17.83 -13.91 28.73
C ASN A 182 18.74 -15.12 28.54
N ARG A 183 18.47 -15.95 27.54
CA ARG A 183 19.23 -17.18 27.31
C ARG A 183 20.43 -17.00 26.40
N ARG A 184 20.63 -15.82 25.81
CA ARG A 184 21.79 -15.45 25.01
C ARG A 184 22.83 -14.77 25.90
N ILE A 185 23.89 -15.48 26.27
CA ILE A 185 25.02 -14.90 26.99
C ILE A 185 26.05 -14.45 25.96
N LEU A 186 26.28 -13.15 25.88
CA LEU A 186 27.27 -12.57 24.96
C LEU A 186 28.68 -12.66 25.56
N GLY A 187 29.67 -12.91 24.71
CA GLY A 187 31.09 -12.76 25.04
C GLY A 187 31.59 -11.34 24.78
N ASP A 188 32.85 -11.09 25.09
CA ASP A 188 33.49 -9.78 24.90
C ASP A 188 33.58 -9.35 23.42
N ASP A 189 33.45 -10.31 22.50
CA ASP A 189 33.40 -10.10 21.04
C ASP A 189 32.00 -9.76 20.51
N GLY A 190 31.01 -9.64 21.39
CA GLY A 190 29.61 -9.38 21.03
C GLY A 190 28.90 -10.58 20.40
N LYS A 191 29.52 -11.77 20.33
CA LYS A 191 28.86 -13.01 19.86
C LYS A 191 28.25 -13.76 21.03
N VAL A 192 27.28 -14.62 20.75
CA VAL A 192 26.74 -15.53 21.76
C VAL A 192 27.80 -16.55 22.15
N SER A 193 28.39 -16.39 23.33
CA SER A 193 29.42 -17.30 23.87
C SER A 193 28.82 -18.55 24.50
N ALA A 194 27.60 -18.45 25.04
CA ALA A 194 26.87 -19.60 25.57
C ALA A 194 25.35 -19.38 25.54
N THR A 195 24.61 -20.49 25.39
CA THR A 195 23.15 -20.49 25.56
C THR A 195 22.77 -21.02 26.95
N ARG A 196 22.10 -20.19 27.75
CA ARG A 196 21.51 -20.56 29.03
C ARG A 196 20.12 -21.13 28.85
N TYR A 197 20.04 -22.41 28.47
CA TYR A 197 18.76 -23.09 28.30
C TYR A 197 17.88 -23.01 29.55
N THR A 198 16.57 -23.03 29.36
CA THR A 198 15.61 -22.88 30.45
C THR A 198 15.78 -23.82 31.66
N ALA A 199 16.36 -25.02 31.45
CA ALA A 199 16.74 -25.99 32.46
C ALA A 199 18.27 -26.09 32.45
N THR A 200 18.94 -25.20 33.16
CA THR A 200 20.41 -25.06 33.13
C THR A 200 21.03 -25.76 34.33
N LYS A 201 21.59 -26.95 34.11
CA LYS A 201 22.35 -27.68 35.14
C LYS A 201 23.68 -27.00 35.49
N ASN A 202 24.30 -26.30 34.54
CA ASN A 202 25.60 -25.67 34.72
C ASN A 202 25.51 -24.46 35.67
N PRO A 203 26.13 -24.49 36.87
CA PRO A 203 26.05 -23.40 37.82
C PRO A 203 26.69 -22.10 37.32
N ALA A 204 27.72 -22.14 36.48
CA ALA A 204 28.37 -20.95 35.94
C ALA A 204 27.43 -20.17 34.99
N LEU A 205 26.71 -20.88 34.12
CA LEU A 205 25.69 -20.26 33.25
C LEU A 205 24.54 -19.67 34.08
N ARG A 206 24.13 -20.33 35.17
CA ARG A 206 23.13 -19.76 36.10
C ARG A 206 23.64 -18.51 36.81
N ALA A 207 24.92 -18.48 37.17
CA ALA A 207 25.54 -17.34 37.83
C ALA A 207 25.65 -16.11 36.91
N ALA A 208 25.76 -16.30 35.58
CA ALA A 208 25.84 -15.23 34.60
C ALA A 208 24.69 -14.19 34.73
N PRO A 209 24.89 -12.92 34.33
CA PRO A 209 23.88 -11.87 34.42
C PRO A 209 22.52 -12.27 33.82
N GLU A 210 21.44 -11.64 34.29
CA GLU A 210 20.08 -11.94 33.82
C GLU A 210 19.86 -11.57 32.36
N GLY A 211 20.56 -10.55 31.87
CA GLY A 211 20.38 -10.00 30.53
C GLY A 211 19.09 -9.18 30.41
N ALA A 212 18.76 -8.74 29.20
CA ALA A 212 17.52 -8.01 28.95
C ALA A 212 16.30 -8.93 29.14
N ILE A 213 15.37 -8.51 30.00
CA ILE A 213 14.08 -9.16 30.24
C ILE A 213 12.97 -8.12 30.34
N ASP A 214 11.72 -8.56 30.20
CA ASP A 214 10.56 -7.82 30.67
C ASP A 214 10.04 -8.50 31.94
N PRO A 215 10.33 -7.97 33.15
CA PRO A 215 9.95 -8.62 34.39
C PRO A 215 8.45 -8.48 34.70
N ASN A 216 7.74 -7.62 33.96
CA ASN A 216 6.36 -7.26 34.26
C ASN A 216 5.38 -8.19 33.55
N LEU A 217 4.51 -8.82 34.34
CA LEU A 217 3.28 -9.43 33.87
C LEU A 217 2.19 -8.36 33.78
N ASN A 218 1.64 -8.16 32.60
CA ASN A 218 0.51 -7.26 32.37
C ASN A 218 -0.80 -8.03 32.45
N LEU A 219 -1.84 -7.41 33.02
CA LEU A 219 -3.17 -7.98 33.16
C LEU A 219 -4.24 -7.02 32.61
N LEU A 220 -4.96 -7.48 31.59
CA LEU A 220 -6.18 -6.84 31.10
C LEU A 220 -7.39 -7.64 31.61
N SER A 221 -8.32 -7.00 32.32
CA SER A 221 -9.52 -7.64 32.86
C SER A 221 -10.80 -6.96 32.41
N PHE A 222 -11.90 -7.70 32.36
CA PHE A 222 -13.24 -7.19 32.01
C PHE A 222 -14.21 -7.47 33.15
N TRP A 223 -15.09 -6.50 33.43
CA TRP A 223 -15.96 -6.54 34.61
C TRP A 223 -17.38 -6.11 34.26
N ASN A 224 -18.35 -6.83 34.81
CA ASN A 224 -19.73 -6.36 34.94
C ASN A 224 -19.90 -5.72 36.31
N LYS A 225 -19.77 -4.40 36.37
CA LYS A 225 -19.72 -3.60 37.61
C LYS A 225 -18.54 -4.05 38.48
N ASP A 226 -18.82 -4.82 39.54
CA ASP A 226 -17.81 -5.35 40.46
C ASP A 226 -17.55 -6.85 40.26
N GLN A 227 -18.28 -7.51 39.37
CA GLN A 227 -18.08 -8.92 39.05
C GLN A 227 -17.11 -9.08 37.89
N PRO A 228 -15.95 -9.74 38.06
CA PRO A 228 -15.03 -9.96 36.96
C PRO A 228 -15.53 -11.07 36.03
N ILE A 229 -15.39 -10.86 34.73
CA ILE A 229 -15.82 -11.79 33.67
C ILE A 229 -14.61 -12.57 33.12
N ALA A 230 -13.52 -11.85 32.83
CA ALA A 230 -12.31 -12.44 32.25
C ALA A 230 -11.05 -11.67 32.68
N ALA A 231 -9.93 -12.38 32.75
CA ALA A 231 -8.62 -11.87 33.12
C ALA A 231 -7.57 -12.42 32.15
N LEU A 232 -6.99 -11.55 31.32
CA LEU A 232 -5.99 -11.88 30.30
C LEU A 232 -4.61 -11.46 30.78
N SER A 233 -3.70 -12.41 30.97
CA SER A 233 -2.33 -12.18 31.44
C SER A 233 -1.31 -12.32 30.31
N TYR A 234 -0.30 -11.46 30.31
CA TYR A 234 0.77 -11.42 29.30
C TYR A 234 2.13 -11.36 29.99
N TYR A 235 3.00 -12.34 29.76
CA TYR A 235 4.34 -12.40 30.36
C TYR A 235 5.35 -13.03 29.40
N ALA A 236 6.50 -12.39 29.20
CA ALA A 236 7.52 -12.85 28.26
C ALA A 236 8.47 -13.85 28.93
N CYS A 237 8.12 -15.14 28.90
CA CYS A 237 9.03 -16.19 29.32
C CYS A 237 8.66 -17.52 28.67
N HIS A 238 9.61 -18.15 28.00
CA HIS A 238 9.43 -19.43 27.38
C HIS A 238 9.07 -20.51 28.44
N PRO A 239 7.96 -21.26 28.27
CA PRO A 239 7.36 -22.07 29.34
C PRO A 239 7.93 -23.48 29.42
N GLN A 240 9.20 -23.54 29.80
CA GLN A 240 9.94 -24.79 29.91
C GLN A 240 10.57 -24.89 31.31
N SER A 241 9.95 -25.64 32.22
CA SER A 241 10.61 -26.04 33.48
C SER A 241 11.49 -27.28 33.24
N TYR A 242 10.88 -28.35 32.77
CA TYR A 242 11.47 -29.57 32.22
C TYR A 242 10.43 -30.20 31.30
N TYR A 243 10.82 -31.08 30.39
CA TYR A 243 9.90 -31.68 29.42
C TYR A 243 10.44 -33.04 28.95
N ARG A 244 9.74 -33.70 28.02
CA ARG A 244 9.94 -35.10 27.58
C ARG A 244 9.51 -36.11 28.61
N THR A 245 8.38 -35.83 29.25
CA THR A 245 7.82 -36.72 30.27
C THR A 245 6.89 -37.78 29.66
N GLY A 246 6.40 -37.54 28.44
CA GLY A 246 5.31 -38.32 27.84
C GLY A 246 3.96 -38.05 28.50
N ILE A 247 3.83 -36.99 29.29
CA ILE A 247 2.61 -36.58 29.99
C ILE A 247 2.28 -35.16 29.55
N PRO A 248 1.13 -34.91 28.90
CA PRO A 248 0.67 -33.57 28.57
C PRO A 248 0.69 -32.68 29.81
N SER A 249 1.34 -31.53 29.71
CA SER A 249 1.47 -30.61 30.84
C SER A 249 1.35 -29.17 30.36
N PRO A 250 0.63 -28.30 31.08
CA PRO A 250 0.54 -26.88 30.74
C PRO A 250 1.74 -26.07 31.30
N ASP A 251 2.72 -26.78 31.89
CA ASP A 251 3.95 -26.26 32.52
C ASP A 251 3.69 -25.11 33.51
N PHE A 252 4.71 -24.37 33.91
CA PHE A 252 4.60 -23.38 34.98
C PHE A 252 3.61 -22.24 34.71
N PRO A 253 3.41 -21.67 33.50
CA PRO A 253 2.44 -20.59 33.34
C PRO A 253 0.99 -21.10 33.35
N GLY A 254 0.73 -22.30 32.83
CA GLY A 254 -0.60 -22.88 32.84
C GLY A 254 -0.99 -23.38 34.23
N ILE A 255 -0.04 -23.90 35.01
CA ILE A 255 -0.25 -24.17 36.45
C ILE A 255 -0.50 -22.87 37.21
N ALA A 256 0.26 -21.80 36.94
CA ALA A 256 0.02 -20.49 37.55
C ALA A 256 -1.39 -19.96 37.25
N ARG A 257 -1.82 -20.04 35.99
CA ARG A 257 -3.17 -19.70 35.55
C ARG A 257 -4.24 -20.54 36.26
N PHE A 258 -3.99 -21.84 36.47
CA PHE A 258 -4.88 -22.71 37.23
C PHE A 258 -5.01 -22.26 38.69
N ILE A 259 -3.89 -22.02 39.38
CA ILE A 259 -3.86 -21.50 40.76
C ILE A 259 -4.66 -20.20 40.87
N ARG A 260 -4.49 -19.27 39.92
CA ARG A 260 -5.23 -18.00 39.90
C ARG A 260 -6.71 -18.16 39.56
N GLY A 261 -7.05 -19.10 38.68
CA GLY A 261 -8.44 -19.47 38.41
C GLY A 261 -9.15 -19.97 39.66
N GLN A 262 -8.49 -20.74 40.53
CA GLN A 262 -9.08 -21.16 41.81
C GLN A 262 -9.25 -19.99 42.79
N ALA A 263 -8.33 -19.03 42.77
CA ALA A 263 -8.40 -17.85 43.66
C ALA A 263 -9.45 -16.82 43.22
N VAL A 264 -9.77 -16.74 41.92
CA VAL A 264 -10.79 -15.84 41.35
C VAL A 264 -11.67 -16.63 40.37
N PRO A 265 -12.55 -17.51 40.87
CA PRO A 265 -13.27 -18.49 40.06
C PRO A 265 -14.40 -17.90 39.19
N THR A 266 -14.82 -16.67 39.47
CA THR A 266 -15.84 -15.96 38.69
C THR A 266 -15.32 -15.47 37.34
N ALA A 267 -14.00 -15.28 37.20
CA ALA A 267 -13.39 -14.81 35.96
C ALA A 267 -12.76 -15.95 35.16
N LEU A 268 -12.92 -15.94 33.84
CA LEU A 268 -12.10 -16.79 32.96
C LEU A 268 -10.66 -16.24 32.90
N HIS A 269 -9.68 -17.02 33.37
CA HIS A 269 -8.26 -16.65 33.25
C HIS A 269 -7.67 -17.17 31.94
N VAL A 270 -7.14 -16.28 31.12
CA VAL A 270 -6.41 -16.63 29.88
C VAL A 270 -4.98 -16.14 30.02
N HIS A 271 -4.02 -16.95 29.56
CA HIS A 271 -2.62 -16.58 29.56
C HIS A 271 -2.10 -16.57 28.14
N PHE A 272 -1.45 -15.48 27.75
CA PHE A 272 -0.71 -15.32 26.52
C PHE A 272 0.77 -15.19 26.86
N ASN A 273 1.60 -15.95 26.16
CA ASN A 273 3.03 -15.78 26.30
C ASN A 273 3.47 -14.53 25.52
N GLY A 274 4.25 -13.66 26.15
CA GLY A 274 4.83 -12.46 25.53
C GLY A 274 6.01 -12.80 24.63
N ALA A 275 6.79 -11.80 24.19
CA ALA A 275 7.97 -12.02 23.35
C ALA A 275 9.11 -12.75 24.11
N GLY A 276 9.00 -14.08 24.20
CA GLY A 276 9.86 -14.94 25.00
C GLY A 276 10.89 -15.75 24.21
N GLY A 277 11.12 -15.45 22.93
CA GLY A 277 12.00 -16.23 22.05
C GLY A 277 13.43 -16.36 22.60
N ASN A 278 13.99 -15.29 23.15
CA ASN A 278 15.30 -15.30 23.82
C ASN A 278 15.21 -15.35 25.36
N ILE A 279 14.03 -15.59 25.96
CA ILE A 279 13.83 -15.53 27.42
C ILE A 279 13.42 -16.89 27.97
N GLY A 280 14.13 -17.41 28.97
CA GLY A 280 13.76 -18.66 29.65
C GLY A 280 14.06 -18.65 31.14
N ALA A 281 13.75 -19.74 31.83
CA ALA A 281 13.92 -19.85 33.28
C ALA A 281 15.35 -20.22 33.74
N GLY A 282 16.29 -20.27 32.81
CA GLY A 282 17.58 -20.96 32.97
C GLY A 282 18.40 -20.47 34.15
N LYS A 283 18.36 -19.16 34.45
CA LYS A 283 19.05 -18.59 35.63
C LYS A 283 18.55 -19.18 36.95
N TYR A 284 17.24 -19.44 37.05
CA TYR A 284 16.56 -19.83 38.28
C TYR A 284 16.07 -21.28 38.28
N ASN A 285 16.49 -22.08 37.31
CA ASN A 285 16.04 -23.45 37.14
C ASN A 285 17.20 -24.39 36.76
N ASP A 286 17.59 -25.27 37.68
CA ASP A 286 18.55 -26.37 37.41
C ASP A 286 17.96 -27.56 36.66
N GLY A 287 16.66 -27.53 36.36
CA GLY A 287 15.95 -28.67 35.78
C GLY A 287 15.55 -29.73 36.79
N SER A 288 15.69 -29.48 38.09
CA SER A 288 15.09 -30.37 39.10
C SER A 288 13.56 -30.33 39.04
N LYS A 289 12.92 -31.50 39.23
CA LYS A 289 11.46 -31.62 39.14
C LYS A 289 10.67 -30.67 40.06
N PRO A 290 11.11 -30.38 41.30
CA PRO A 290 10.43 -29.42 42.17
C PRO A 290 10.34 -28.00 41.60
N ASN A 291 11.27 -27.59 40.72
CA ASN A 291 11.30 -26.22 40.19
C ASN A 291 10.07 -25.87 39.37
N ARG A 292 9.38 -26.83 38.74
CA ARG A 292 8.12 -26.52 38.02
C ARG A 292 7.10 -25.84 38.92
N MET A 293 6.92 -26.35 40.15
CA MET A 293 6.00 -25.74 41.11
C MET A 293 6.56 -24.44 41.70
N VAL A 294 7.88 -24.33 41.90
CA VAL A 294 8.51 -23.07 42.34
C VAL A 294 8.28 -21.95 41.31
N LEU A 295 8.54 -22.22 40.04
CA LEU A 295 8.31 -21.29 38.93
C LEU A 295 6.82 -20.96 38.79
N ALA A 296 5.94 -21.98 38.87
CA ALA A 296 4.50 -21.77 38.78
C ALA A 296 3.97 -20.86 39.91
N ASN A 297 4.43 -21.08 41.14
CA ASN A 297 4.06 -20.24 42.27
C ASN A 297 4.58 -18.80 42.12
N ARG A 298 5.79 -18.61 41.58
CA ARG A 298 6.34 -17.26 41.30
C ARG A 298 5.55 -16.52 40.23
N VAL A 299 5.15 -17.21 39.15
CA VAL A 299 4.29 -16.63 38.12
C VAL A 299 2.88 -16.35 38.67
N ALA A 300 2.32 -17.26 39.47
CA ALA A 300 1.02 -17.06 40.11
C ALA A 300 1.03 -15.86 41.07
N ASP A 301 2.12 -15.68 41.80
CA ASP A 301 2.35 -14.53 42.67
C ASP A 301 2.48 -13.21 41.88
N GLY A 302 3.15 -13.22 40.72
CA GLY A 302 3.14 -12.07 39.79
C GLY A 302 1.75 -11.77 39.22
N MET A 303 0.98 -12.81 38.83
CA MET A 303 -0.43 -12.65 38.42
C MET A 303 -1.30 -12.10 39.55
N LYS A 304 -1.04 -12.51 40.80
CA LYS A 304 -1.72 -11.98 41.99
C LYS A 304 -1.39 -10.49 42.18
N ARG A 305 -0.12 -10.08 42.11
CA ARG A 305 0.27 -8.66 42.17
C ARG A 305 -0.40 -7.84 41.08
N ALA A 306 -0.42 -8.33 39.83
CA ALA A 306 -1.09 -7.64 38.74
C ALA A 306 -2.59 -7.47 39.00
N TRP A 307 -3.25 -8.52 39.52
CA TRP A 307 -4.64 -8.46 39.94
C TRP A 307 -4.87 -7.41 41.04
N GLU A 308 -4.08 -7.44 42.10
CA GLU A 308 -4.19 -6.49 43.23
C GLU A 308 -3.90 -5.04 42.83
N SER A 309 -3.05 -4.82 41.83
CA SER A 309 -2.76 -3.48 41.27
C SER A 309 -3.81 -2.97 40.28
N THR A 310 -4.82 -3.79 39.93
CA THR A 310 -5.72 -3.50 38.81
C THR A 310 -6.53 -2.24 39.07
N LYS A 311 -6.42 -1.27 38.17
CA LYS A 311 -7.26 -0.07 38.15
C LYS A 311 -8.40 -0.26 37.16
N LYS A 312 -9.64 -0.19 37.64
CA LYS A 312 -10.85 -0.27 36.80
C LYS A 312 -11.18 1.08 36.17
N HIS A 313 -11.56 1.05 34.91
CA HIS A 313 -11.99 2.19 34.12
C HIS A 313 -13.32 1.85 33.45
N PRO A 314 -14.28 2.80 33.38
CA PRO A 314 -15.49 2.62 32.60
C PRO A 314 -15.15 2.19 31.17
N LEU A 315 -15.96 1.31 30.61
CA LEU A 315 -15.78 0.80 29.25
C LEU A 315 -16.98 1.22 28.40
N ALA A 316 -16.78 2.20 27.53
CA ALA A 316 -17.73 2.55 26.49
C ALA A 316 -17.52 1.66 25.24
N VAL A 317 -18.50 1.65 24.34
CA VAL A 317 -18.41 0.90 23.09
C VAL A 317 -17.25 1.38 22.20
N ASP A 318 -16.99 2.69 22.18
CA ASP A 318 -15.93 3.32 21.38
C ASP A 318 -14.51 3.10 21.94
N ASP A 319 -14.41 2.69 23.21
CA ASP A 319 -13.13 2.32 23.83
C ASP A 319 -12.60 1.00 23.29
N LEU A 320 -13.47 0.14 22.74
CA LEU A 320 -13.07 -1.10 22.08
C LEU A 320 -12.67 -0.82 20.63
N GLY A 321 -11.58 -1.41 20.17
CA GLY A 321 -11.19 -1.33 18.77
C GLY A 321 -10.27 -2.46 18.35
N TRP A 322 -10.20 -2.71 17.06
CA TRP A 322 -9.33 -3.73 16.46
C TRP A 322 -8.72 -3.20 15.18
N GLN A 323 -7.41 -3.35 15.03
CA GLN A 323 -6.68 -2.98 13.83
C GLN A 323 -5.77 -4.13 13.42
N THR A 324 -5.61 -4.32 12.11
CA THR A 324 -4.75 -5.35 11.52
C THR A 324 -3.90 -4.74 10.42
N VAL A 325 -2.61 -5.08 10.40
CA VAL A 325 -1.66 -4.75 9.35
C VAL A 325 -1.09 -6.06 8.78
N PRO A 326 -1.29 -6.35 7.49
CA PRO A 326 -0.68 -7.52 6.87
C PRO A 326 0.84 -7.32 6.75
N ALA A 327 1.63 -8.30 7.19
CA ALA A 327 3.09 -8.28 7.17
C ALA A 327 3.63 -9.46 6.35
N ARG A 328 4.42 -9.14 5.32
CA ARG A 328 5.17 -10.12 4.53
C ARG A 328 6.56 -10.26 5.13
N LEU A 329 6.81 -11.34 5.86
CA LEU A 329 8.10 -11.53 6.51
C LEU A 329 9.11 -12.04 5.48
N PRO A 330 10.33 -11.47 5.43
CA PRO A 330 11.34 -11.88 4.47
C PRO A 330 11.82 -13.29 4.80
N VAL A 331 11.93 -14.14 3.79
CA VAL A 331 12.34 -15.55 3.92
C VAL A 331 13.85 -15.62 4.19
N ALA A 332 14.27 -16.48 5.12
CA ALA A 332 15.69 -16.69 5.37
C ALA A 332 16.42 -17.31 4.16
N GLU A 333 17.59 -16.80 3.83
CA GLU A 333 18.38 -17.19 2.64
C GLU A 333 18.76 -18.68 2.61
N HIS A 334 18.87 -19.32 3.78
CA HIS A 334 19.21 -20.73 3.89
C HIS A 334 18.05 -21.68 3.56
N LEU A 335 16.85 -21.17 3.29
CA LEU A 335 15.70 -22.00 2.95
C LEU A 335 15.69 -22.26 1.44
N ASN A 336 15.98 -23.51 1.09
CA ASN A 336 15.94 -24.01 -0.28
C ASN A 336 14.86 -25.08 -0.42
N GLU A 337 13.90 -24.88 -1.34
CA GLU A 337 12.79 -25.81 -1.52
C GLU A 337 13.26 -27.22 -1.91
N LYS A 338 14.24 -27.33 -2.81
CA LYS A 338 14.76 -28.61 -3.26
C LYS A 338 15.43 -29.37 -2.11
N GLU A 339 16.29 -28.70 -1.35
CA GLU A 339 16.96 -29.32 -0.19
C GLU A 339 15.95 -29.72 0.90
N LEU A 340 14.92 -28.91 1.15
CA LEU A 340 13.86 -29.24 2.09
C LEU A 340 13.06 -30.47 1.62
N LEU A 341 12.72 -30.56 0.34
CA LEU A 341 12.06 -31.73 -0.24
C LEU A 341 12.92 -32.99 -0.17
N GLU A 342 14.21 -32.89 -0.51
CA GLU A 342 15.17 -33.99 -0.40
C GLU A 342 15.28 -34.47 1.06
N SER A 343 15.34 -33.55 2.03
CA SER A 343 15.42 -33.90 3.45
C SER A 343 14.16 -34.62 3.97
N LEU A 344 13.01 -34.45 3.31
CA LEU A 344 11.76 -35.13 3.67
C LEU A 344 11.72 -36.58 3.16
N THR A 345 12.52 -36.91 2.15
CA THR A 345 12.55 -38.25 1.51
C THR A 345 13.83 -39.03 1.82
N ALA A 346 14.83 -38.42 2.47
CA ALA A 346 16.19 -38.94 2.62
C ALA A 346 16.41 -39.99 3.73
N ASP A 347 15.40 -40.41 4.51
CA ASP A 347 15.69 -41.28 5.68
C ASP A 347 14.75 -42.49 5.87
N ASP A 348 15.36 -43.68 5.89
CA ASP A 348 14.81 -44.99 6.26
C ASP A 348 14.78 -45.22 7.79
N ALA A 349 15.17 -44.23 8.61
CA ALA A 349 15.30 -44.35 10.07
C ALA A 349 14.04 -44.00 10.88
N GLY A 350 12.88 -43.80 10.24
CA GLY A 350 11.58 -43.72 10.94
C GLY A 350 11.36 -42.49 11.84
N LYS A 351 12.15 -41.41 11.70
CA LYS A 351 11.83 -40.11 12.31
C LYS A 351 11.58 -39.08 11.21
N VAL A 352 10.33 -38.68 11.07
CA VAL A 352 9.89 -37.62 10.16
C VAL A 352 10.81 -36.40 10.29
N ALA A 353 11.26 -35.82 9.18
CA ALA A 353 11.89 -34.50 9.15
C ALA A 353 10.83 -33.40 9.39
N VAL A 354 10.13 -33.47 10.52
CA VAL A 354 9.04 -32.57 10.96
C VAL A 354 9.45 -31.11 10.83
N GLY A 355 10.71 -30.79 11.13
CA GLY A 355 11.24 -29.43 10.95
C GLY A 355 11.21 -28.94 9.50
N ALA A 356 11.50 -29.83 8.53
CA ALA A 356 11.54 -29.52 7.11
C ALA A 356 10.14 -29.29 6.52
N ALA A 357 9.14 -30.09 6.91
CA ALA A 357 7.77 -29.96 6.38
C ALA A 357 7.16 -28.59 6.70
N ARG A 358 7.30 -28.13 7.95
CA ARG A 358 6.86 -26.79 8.37
C ARG A 358 7.60 -25.67 7.64
N LYS A 359 8.93 -25.81 7.49
CA LYS A 359 9.76 -24.82 6.76
C LYS A 359 9.39 -24.77 5.28
N LEU A 360 9.04 -25.91 4.69
CA LEU A 360 8.59 -25.99 3.31
C LEU A 360 7.22 -25.34 3.13
N SER A 361 6.26 -25.60 4.03
CA SER A 361 4.98 -24.88 4.05
C SER A 361 5.20 -23.37 4.19
N TRP A 362 6.02 -22.93 5.15
CA TRP A 362 6.39 -21.52 5.32
C TRP A 362 6.97 -20.91 4.03
N LEU A 363 7.97 -21.56 3.44
CA LEU A 363 8.63 -21.11 2.22
C LEU A 363 7.63 -20.96 1.07
N ARG A 364 6.80 -21.98 0.83
CA ARG A 364 5.77 -21.96 -0.23
C ARG A 364 4.73 -20.87 0.00
N ARG A 365 4.29 -20.66 1.24
CA ARG A 365 3.37 -19.58 1.60
C ARG A 365 3.98 -18.22 1.30
N CYS A 366 5.24 -17.99 1.67
CA CYS A 366 5.93 -16.75 1.34
C CYS A 366 6.08 -16.53 -0.16
N GLN A 367 6.46 -17.57 -0.92
CA GLN A 367 6.57 -17.51 -2.39
C GLN A 367 5.22 -17.24 -3.05
N ALA A 368 4.12 -17.77 -2.51
CA ALA A 368 2.75 -17.49 -2.93
C ALA A 368 2.25 -16.10 -2.52
N GLY A 369 3.09 -15.32 -1.82
CA GLY A 369 2.74 -13.99 -1.36
C GLY A 369 1.72 -13.99 -0.21
N HIS A 370 1.74 -15.00 0.66
CA HIS A 370 0.98 -14.97 1.90
C HIS A 370 1.54 -13.92 2.86
N ALA A 371 0.67 -13.13 3.49
CA ALA A 371 1.02 -12.18 4.53
C ALA A 371 0.47 -12.65 5.87
N ILE A 372 1.20 -12.43 6.96
CA ILE A 372 0.69 -12.68 8.31
C ILE A 372 0.03 -11.41 8.83
N ASP A 373 -1.16 -11.53 9.40
CA ASP A 373 -1.84 -10.44 10.07
C ASP A 373 -1.18 -10.11 11.41
N ILE A 374 -0.68 -8.87 11.53
CA ILE A 374 -0.25 -8.30 12.80
C ILE A 374 -1.40 -7.45 13.33
N SER A 375 -1.92 -7.78 14.51
CA SER A 375 -3.13 -7.13 15.02
C SER A 375 -2.91 -6.43 16.34
N CYS A 376 -3.72 -5.41 16.61
CA CYS A 376 -3.76 -4.70 17.87
C CYS A 376 -5.20 -4.60 18.39
N LEU A 377 -5.43 -5.12 19.60
CA LEU A 377 -6.62 -4.84 20.38
C LEU A 377 -6.44 -3.49 21.09
N ARG A 378 -7.44 -2.63 20.97
CA ARG A 378 -7.61 -1.43 21.80
C ARG A 378 -8.73 -1.66 22.81
N VAL A 379 -8.44 -1.38 24.08
CA VAL A 379 -9.45 -1.27 25.15
C VAL A 379 -9.12 -0.04 26.00
N GLY A 380 -9.76 1.08 25.70
CA GLY A 380 -9.43 2.38 26.29
C GLY A 380 -7.95 2.73 26.09
N THR A 381 -7.18 2.82 27.18
CA THR A 381 -5.73 3.08 27.15
C THR A 381 -4.87 1.84 26.89
N ALA A 382 -5.43 0.63 26.93
CA ALA A 382 -4.70 -0.60 26.68
C ALA A 382 -4.49 -0.86 25.18
N ARG A 383 -3.30 -1.36 24.82
CA ARG A 383 -2.93 -1.85 23.48
C ARG A 383 -2.31 -3.23 23.61
N ILE A 384 -2.96 -4.24 23.06
CA ILE A 384 -2.45 -5.62 23.04
C ILE A 384 -2.05 -5.96 21.62
N LEU A 385 -0.75 -6.15 21.39
CA LEU A 385 -0.21 -6.58 20.10
C LEU A 385 -0.26 -8.11 19.99
N HIS A 386 -0.70 -8.61 18.85
CA HIS A 386 -0.76 -10.03 18.51
C HIS A 386 0.25 -10.32 17.39
N MET A 387 1.34 -11.01 17.76
CA MET A 387 2.53 -11.20 16.93
C MET A 387 2.77 -12.69 16.58
N PRO A 388 3.34 -13.01 15.40
CA PRO A 388 3.65 -14.39 14.99
C PRO A 388 4.91 -14.93 15.66
N GLY A 389 5.13 -16.24 15.63
CA GLY A 389 6.41 -16.87 15.98
C GLY A 389 6.94 -16.57 17.39
N GLU A 390 8.23 -16.87 17.59
CA GLU A 390 8.94 -16.66 18.86
C GLU A 390 9.78 -15.38 18.80
N LEU A 391 9.14 -14.24 19.07
CA LEU A 391 9.81 -12.95 19.07
C LEU A 391 10.78 -12.81 20.25
N PHE A 392 11.89 -12.14 19.97
CA PHE A 392 12.80 -11.60 20.97
C PHE A 392 12.14 -10.54 21.85
N VAL A 393 12.50 -10.48 23.14
CA VAL A 393 11.88 -9.57 24.12
C VAL A 393 12.00 -8.10 23.73
N GLU A 394 13.04 -7.78 22.95
CA GLU A 394 13.36 -6.47 22.42
C GLU A 394 12.18 -5.87 21.64
N TYR A 395 11.41 -6.68 20.89
CA TYR A 395 10.21 -6.19 20.20
C TYR A 395 9.13 -5.71 21.16
N GLN A 396 8.92 -6.45 22.26
CA GLN A 396 7.93 -6.09 23.28
C GLN A 396 8.36 -4.84 24.05
N LEU A 397 9.64 -4.75 24.41
CA LEU A 397 10.20 -3.57 25.07
C LEU A 397 10.15 -2.35 24.15
N ALA A 398 10.49 -2.50 22.87
CA ALA A 398 10.38 -1.44 21.87
C ALA A 398 8.93 -0.96 21.70
N ALA A 399 7.96 -1.87 21.60
CA ALA A 399 6.54 -1.52 21.51
C ALA A 399 6.06 -0.70 22.72
N LYS A 400 6.46 -1.08 23.94
CA LYS A 400 6.19 -0.30 25.16
C LYS A 400 6.83 1.09 25.10
N ALA A 401 8.08 1.17 24.64
CA ALA A 401 8.80 2.44 24.51
C ALA A 401 8.22 3.38 23.43
N MET A 402 7.53 2.85 22.41
CA MET A 402 6.89 3.66 21.36
C MET A 402 5.70 4.48 21.87
N ARG A 403 4.99 4.00 22.89
CA ARG A 403 3.80 4.65 23.47
C ARG A 403 3.83 4.57 24.99
N PRO A 404 4.76 5.30 25.65
CA PRO A 404 4.86 5.29 27.12
C PRO A 404 3.62 5.89 27.81
N ASP A 405 2.78 6.61 27.04
CA ASP A 405 1.50 7.16 27.46
C ASP A 405 0.36 6.12 27.48
N LEU A 406 0.58 4.92 26.94
CA LEU A 406 -0.40 3.83 26.86
C LEU A 406 0.03 2.59 27.65
N ASN A 407 -0.96 1.75 27.92
CA ASN A 407 -0.80 0.46 28.56
C ASN A 407 -0.53 -0.63 27.50
N VAL A 408 0.74 -0.86 27.14
CA VAL A 408 1.12 -1.78 26.04
C VAL A 408 1.51 -3.18 26.56
N ALA A 409 0.92 -4.22 25.98
CA ALA A 409 1.33 -5.61 26.16
C ALA A 409 1.36 -6.36 24.81
N MET A 410 1.96 -7.56 24.81
CA MET A 410 2.13 -8.36 23.62
C MET A 410 1.79 -9.82 23.92
N ALA A 411 1.03 -10.44 23.03
CA ALA A 411 0.96 -11.89 22.86
C ALA A 411 1.85 -12.24 21.66
N ALA A 412 2.92 -12.99 21.92
CA ALA A 412 3.70 -13.63 20.87
C ALA A 412 3.18 -15.07 20.67
N TYR A 413 3.75 -15.84 19.75
CA TYR A 413 3.33 -17.22 19.45
C TYR A 413 1.97 -17.33 18.75
N GLY A 414 1.66 -16.36 17.87
CA GLY A 414 0.60 -16.46 16.87
C GLY A 414 0.95 -17.51 15.79
N ASP A 415 0.83 -17.16 14.51
CA ASP A 415 1.28 -18.08 13.45
C ASP A 415 2.75 -18.50 13.68
N TYR A 416 2.93 -19.80 13.95
CA TYR A 416 4.20 -20.40 14.32
C TYR A 416 5.05 -20.85 13.09
N GLY A 417 4.56 -20.60 11.86
CA GLY A 417 5.27 -20.87 10.61
C GLY A 417 6.71 -20.31 10.54
N PRO A 418 6.96 -19.05 10.95
CA PRO A 418 8.30 -18.46 10.96
C PRO A 418 9.30 -19.10 11.94
N GLY A 419 8.81 -19.68 13.05
CA GLY A 419 9.67 -20.15 14.14
C GLY A 419 10.23 -18.96 14.94
N TYR A 420 11.54 -18.94 15.19
CA TYR A 420 12.19 -17.83 15.90
C TYR A 420 12.26 -16.56 15.06
N ILE A 421 12.07 -15.43 15.72
CA ILE A 421 12.20 -14.10 15.11
C ILE A 421 13.08 -13.25 16.02
N GLY A 422 14.36 -13.14 15.65
CA GLY A 422 15.34 -12.28 16.32
C GLY A 422 15.36 -10.87 15.75
N THR A 423 15.99 -9.95 16.47
CA THR A 423 16.40 -8.63 15.94
C THR A 423 17.42 -8.81 14.82
N GLU A 424 17.58 -7.80 13.96
CA GLU A 424 18.50 -7.81 12.83
C GLU A 424 19.93 -8.12 13.30
N VAL A 425 20.37 -7.46 14.38
CA VAL A 425 21.70 -7.67 14.97
C VAL A 425 21.90 -9.11 15.45
N ALA A 426 20.85 -9.78 15.97
CA ALA A 426 20.95 -11.11 16.57
C ALA A 426 21.43 -12.19 15.58
N TYR A 427 21.13 -12.03 14.29
CA TYR A 427 21.60 -12.94 13.24
C TYR A 427 23.10 -12.87 13.03
N SER A 428 23.69 -11.69 13.21
CA SER A 428 25.15 -11.53 13.17
C SER A 428 25.81 -12.03 14.46
N GLU A 429 25.17 -11.87 15.61
CA GLU A 429 25.68 -12.33 16.92
C GLU A 429 25.70 -13.87 17.06
N GLY A 430 24.92 -14.58 16.24
CA GLY A 430 24.79 -16.03 16.27
C GLY A 430 23.87 -16.53 17.39
N GLY A 431 24.13 -17.73 17.90
CA GLY A 431 23.29 -18.40 18.90
C GLY A 431 22.17 -19.25 18.31
N TYR A 432 21.47 -20.01 19.17
CA TYR A 432 20.48 -20.99 18.73
C TYR A 432 19.30 -20.36 17.98
N GLU A 433 18.75 -19.26 18.50
CA GLU A 433 17.50 -18.67 17.99
C GLU A 433 17.64 -18.11 16.58
N ALA A 434 18.79 -17.49 16.29
CA ALA A 434 19.07 -16.88 15.00
C ALA A 434 19.75 -17.85 14.02
N SER A 435 19.93 -19.12 14.42
CA SER A 435 20.55 -20.13 13.58
C SER A 435 19.62 -20.60 12.44
N PRO A 436 20.18 -21.14 11.35
CA PRO A 436 19.41 -21.79 10.28
C PRO A 436 18.49 -22.91 10.76
N ARG A 437 18.73 -23.49 11.94
CA ARG A 437 17.87 -24.54 12.50
C ARG A 437 16.54 -23.98 13.03
N ALA A 438 16.53 -22.74 13.51
CA ALA A 438 15.49 -22.22 14.40
C ALA A 438 14.66 -21.08 13.77
N SER A 439 15.31 -20.14 13.07
CA SER A 439 14.63 -19.05 12.38
C SER A 439 14.38 -19.41 10.92
N SER A 440 13.21 -19.01 10.41
CA SER A 440 12.83 -19.18 8.99
C SER A 440 12.72 -17.85 8.26
N VAL A 441 13.12 -16.75 8.92
CA VAL A 441 13.04 -15.37 8.40
C VAL A 441 14.43 -14.73 8.29
N ALA A 442 14.58 -13.79 7.36
CA ALA A 442 15.81 -13.02 7.18
C ALA A 442 15.92 -11.86 8.18
N PRO A 443 17.13 -11.30 8.41
CA PRO A 443 17.37 -10.24 9.40
C PRO A 443 16.48 -9.00 9.23
N GLY A 444 16.14 -8.62 7.99
CA GLY A 444 15.25 -7.48 7.70
C GLY A 444 13.82 -7.60 8.25
N VAL A 445 13.45 -8.75 8.85
CA VAL A 445 12.18 -8.96 9.53
C VAL A 445 11.94 -7.96 10.68
N GLU A 446 13.00 -7.48 11.33
CA GLU A 446 12.88 -6.50 12.42
C GLU A 446 12.22 -5.21 11.94
N ARG A 447 12.64 -4.68 10.80
CA ARG A 447 12.05 -3.49 10.20
C ARG A 447 10.57 -3.70 9.88
N VAL A 448 10.24 -4.83 9.23
CA VAL A 448 8.86 -5.16 8.83
C VAL A 448 7.92 -5.16 10.04
N LEU A 449 8.30 -5.86 11.11
CA LEU A 449 7.46 -5.97 12.29
C LEU A 449 7.42 -4.67 13.10
N THR A 450 8.54 -3.96 13.22
CA THR A 450 8.61 -2.67 13.93
C THR A 450 7.76 -1.61 13.22
N ASP A 451 7.73 -1.59 11.89
CA ASP A 451 6.89 -0.69 11.11
C ASP A 451 5.40 -1.04 11.26
N ALA A 452 5.05 -2.33 11.27
CA ALA A 452 3.68 -2.77 11.55
C ALA A 452 3.22 -2.36 12.96
N VAL A 453 4.05 -2.58 13.98
CA VAL A 453 3.77 -2.15 15.36
C VAL A 453 3.62 -0.63 15.44
N ARG A 454 4.50 0.14 14.79
CA ARG A 454 4.40 1.59 14.74
C ARG A 454 3.08 2.05 14.11
N LYS A 455 2.62 1.39 13.04
CA LYS A 455 1.32 1.69 12.41
C LYS A 455 0.16 1.41 13.37
N LEU A 456 0.16 0.26 14.03
CA LEU A 456 -0.90 -0.16 14.96
C LEU A 456 -0.96 0.67 16.25
N LEU A 457 0.16 1.23 16.68
CA LEU A 457 0.23 2.07 17.88
C LEU A 457 0.01 3.56 17.60
N LYS A 458 -0.38 3.96 16.37
CA LYS A 458 -0.71 5.36 16.06
C LYS A 458 -2.01 5.82 16.76
N PRO A 459 -2.15 7.12 17.09
CA PRO A 459 -3.40 7.68 17.62
C PRO A 459 -4.57 7.45 16.63
N ALA A 460 -5.78 7.21 17.16
CA ALA A 460 -6.96 6.94 16.34
C ALA A 460 -7.40 8.15 15.49
N ASP A 461 -7.09 9.38 15.92
CA ASP A 461 -7.34 10.61 15.16
C ASP A 461 -6.43 10.74 13.92
N ALA A 462 -5.45 9.85 13.76
CA ALA A 462 -4.61 9.76 12.58
C ALA A 462 -5.15 8.76 11.53
N ALA A 463 -6.33 8.16 11.73
CA ALA A 463 -6.89 7.20 10.76
C ALA A 463 -7.31 7.84 9.42
N ASP A 464 -7.47 9.16 9.37
CA ASP A 464 -7.65 9.94 8.14
C ASP A 464 -6.62 11.07 7.94
N ALA A 465 -5.69 11.23 8.89
CA ALA A 465 -4.54 12.11 8.70
C ALA A 465 -3.38 11.30 8.13
N SER A 466 -2.93 11.71 6.94
CA SER A 466 -1.65 11.34 6.35
C SER A 466 -0.60 10.98 7.42
N THR A 467 -0.04 9.77 7.35
CA THR A 467 1.02 9.37 8.30
C THR A 467 2.39 9.97 7.95
N VAL A 468 2.44 10.72 6.86
CA VAL A 468 3.60 11.45 6.36
C VAL A 468 3.15 12.84 5.95
N ASN A 469 3.42 13.85 6.78
CA ASN A 469 3.15 15.23 6.39
C ASN A 469 3.91 15.52 5.07
N PRO A 470 3.21 15.84 3.97
CA PRO A 470 3.88 16.16 2.72
C PRO A 470 4.73 17.42 2.92
N LEU A 471 5.80 17.59 2.12
CA LEU A 471 6.63 18.79 2.21
C LEU A 471 5.86 20.03 1.77
N VAL A 472 5.02 19.88 0.76
CA VAL A 472 4.15 20.94 0.27
C VAL A 472 3.16 21.40 1.34
N ARG A 473 2.98 22.71 1.47
CA ARG A 473 1.85 23.35 2.14
C ARG A 473 0.93 23.94 1.08
N VAL A 474 -0.37 23.82 1.28
CA VAL A 474 -1.37 24.29 0.32
C VAL A 474 -2.30 25.25 1.03
N VAL A 475 -2.49 26.42 0.46
CA VAL A 475 -3.48 27.40 0.92
C VAL A 475 -4.33 27.86 -0.24
N ASP A 476 -5.62 28.00 0.02
CA ASP A 476 -6.55 28.66 -0.88
C ASP A 476 -6.79 30.06 -0.31
N LEU A 477 -6.69 31.09 -1.13
CA LEU A 477 -6.88 32.49 -0.73
C LEU A 477 -7.80 33.22 -1.72
N SER A 478 -8.64 34.11 -1.19
CA SER A 478 -9.37 35.12 -1.97
C SER A 478 -8.53 36.39 -2.10
N ILE A 479 -8.78 37.21 -3.13
CA ILE A 479 -8.07 38.46 -3.34
C ILE A 479 -8.24 39.36 -2.10
N GLY A 480 -7.12 39.87 -1.58
CA GLY A 480 -7.04 40.65 -0.35
C GLY A 480 -6.85 39.83 0.93
N GLU A 481 -7.06 38.51 0.89
CA GLU A 481 -6.93 37.63 2.05
C GLU A 481 -5.45 37.32 2.35
N SER A 482 -5.10 37.31 3.64
CA SER A 482 -3.78 36.90 4.13
C SER A 482 -3.88 35.76 5.14
N THR A 483 -2.87 34.90 5.20
CA THR A 483 -2.75 33.83 6.19
C THR A 483 -1.28 33.55 6.52
N THR A 484 -1.02 33.04 7.72
CA THR A 484 0.32 32.55 8.09
C THR A 484 0.39 31.05 7.82
N VAL A 485 1.38 30.64 7.03
CA VAL A 485 1.63 29.24 6.66
C VAL A 485 2.80 28.70 7.46
N GLU A 486 2.58 27.64 8.22
CA GLU A 486 3.65 26.89 8.87
C GLU A 486 4.19 25.81 7.92
N LEU A 487 5.44 25.96 7.48
CA LEU A 487 6.14 25.08 6.56
C LEU A 487 6.49 23.74 7.20
N CYS A 488 6.93 22.77 6.39
CA CYS A 488 7.41 21.48 6.91
C CYS A 488 8.69 21.57 7.75
N SER A 489 9.42 22.68 7.65
CA SER A 489 10.55 23.02 8.52
C SER A 489 10.13 23.53 9.91
N GLY A 490 8.85 23.87 10.11
CA GLY A 490 8.33 24.57 11.30
C GLY A 490 8.44 26.10 11.22
N GLU A 491 9.07 26.64 10.18
CA GLU A 491 9.11 28.06 9.89
C GLU A 491 7.72 28.58 9.48
N LYS A 492 7.42 29.83 9.81
CA LYS A 492 6.13 30.48 9.55
C LYS A 492 6.32 31.64 8.60
N VAL A 493 5.46 31.72 7.59
CA VAL A 493 5.52 32.70 6.51
C VAL A 493 4.15 33.30 6.28
N ASP A 494 4.05 34.62 6.22
CA ASP A 494 2.82 35.34 5.93
C ASP A 494 2.61 35.43 4.42
N VAL A 495 1.45 34.99 3.95
CA VAL A 495 1.10 34.92 2.53
C VAL A 495 -0.19 35.67 2.30
N LYS A 496 -0.20 36.57 1.32
CA LYS A 496 -1.39 37.32 0.91
C LYS A 496 -1.58 37.25 -0.59
N LEU A 497 -2.81 36.95 -1.03
CA LEU A 497 -3.19 37.10 -2.43
C LEU A 497 -3.56 38.56 -2.68
N VAL A 498 -2.79 39.25 -3.52
CA VAL A 498 -2.94 40.70 -3.78
C VAL A 498 -3.83 40.95 -4.99
N ASP A 499 -3.61 40.24 -6.09
CA ASP A 499 -4.32 40.45 -7.35
C ASP A 499 -4.38 39.15 -8.18
N LEU A 500 -5.35 39.08 -9.10
CA LEU A 500 -5.52 38.00 -10.08
C LEU A 500 -5.95 38.59 -11.43
N GLN A 501 -5.13 38.38 -12.46
CA GLN A 501 -5.38 38.82 -13.82
C GLN A 501 -5.43 37.64 -14.77
N GLU A 502 -6.52 37.52 -15.54
CA GLU A 502 -6.72 36.40 -16.47
C GLU A 502 -6.74 36.87 -17.92
N THR A 503 -6.03 36.14 -18.78
CA THR A 503 -6.10 36.32 -20.23
C THR A 503 -6.97 35.23 -20.82
N ARG A 504 -8.02 35.63 -21.56
CA ARG A 504 -8.95 34.71 -22.23
C ARG A 504 -8.81 34.81 -23.75
N ASP A 505 -8.90 33.67 -24.43
CA ASP A 505 -8.87 33.67 -25.90
C ASP A 505 -10.20 34.20 -26.48
N PRO A 506 -10.18 34.92 -27.61
CA PRO A 506 -11.39 35.52 -28.18
C PRO A 506 -12.34 34.50 -28.82
N ILE A 507 -11.94 33.23 -28.95
CA ILE A 507 -12.67 32.19 -29.69
C ILE A 507 -13.64 31.44 -28.77
N ARG A 508 -13.14 30.97 -27.63
CA ARG A 508 -13.90 30.20 -26.61
C ARG A 508 -14.07 30.94 -25.30
N GLN A 509 -13.45 32.11 -25.14
CA GLN A 509 -13.28 32.76 -23.84
C GLN A 509 -12.53 31.86 -22.82
N ALA A 510 -11.72 30.91 -23.30
CA ALA A 510 -10.97 30.01 -22.43
C ALA A 510 -9.80 30.76 -21.77
N VAL A 511 -9.57 30.52 -20.49
CA VAL A 511 -8.39 31.00 -19.78
C VAL A 511 -7.15 30.39 -20.44
N ARG A 512 -6.24 31.24 -20.91
CA ARG A 512 -4.95 30.86 -21.51
C ARG A 512 -3.77 31.22 -20.63
N SER A 513 -3.98 32.15 -19.71
CA SER A 513 -3.03 32.58 -18.69
C SER A 513 -3.82 33.13 -17.51
N ALA A 514 -3.34 32.87 -16.30
CA ALA A 514 -3.84 33.50 -15.08
C ALA A 514 -2.63 33.88 -14.23
N MET A 515 -2.39 35.17 -14.08
CA MET A 515 -1.29 35.74 -13.30
C MET A 515 -1.83 36.15 -11.93
N VAL A 516 -1.22 35.64 -10.86
CA VAL A 516 -1.52 36.07 -9.48
C VAL A 516 -0.38 36.91 -8.94
N THR A 517 -0.70 38.01 -8.28
CA THR A 517 0.26 38.76 -7.46
C THR A 517 0.12 38.27 -6.03
N VAL A 518 1.20 37.77 -5.45
CA VAL A 518 1.26 37.25 -4.09
C VAL A 518 2.29 38.04 -3.31
N GLN A 519 1.96 38.42 -2.09
CA GLN A 519 2.91 38.96 -1.14
C GLN A 519 3.30 37.86 -0.14
N VAL A 520 4.59 37.65 0.05
CA VAL A 520 5.18 36.64 0.96
C VAL A 520 6.16 37.37 1.89
N ASP A 521 5.88 37.40 3.19
CA ASP A 521 6.64 38.16 4.20
C ASP A 521 6.97 39.61 3.77
N GLY A 522 6.02 40.26 3.09
CA GLY A 522 6.14 41.63 2.60
C GLY A 522 6.72 41.78 1.19
N GLU A 523 7.37 40.75 0.63
CA GLU A 523 7.90 40.74 -0.74
C GLU A 523 6.84 40.30 -1.77
N ASN A 524 6.74 41.01 -2.88
CA ASN A 524 5.79 40.67 -3.94
C ASN A 524 6.42 39.76 -5.00
N ILE A 525 5.69 38.73 -5.42
CA ILE A 525 5.98 37.88 -6.57
C ILE A 525 4.75 37.77 -7.48
N ILE A 526 4.98 37.68 -8.78
CA ILE A 526 3.93 37.40 -9.77
C ILE A 526 4.11 35.96 -10.26
N LEU A 527 3.08 35.14 -10.10
CA LEU A 527 3.10 33.73 -10.48
C LEU A 527 2.06 33.47 -11.56
N GLU A 528 2.43 32.72 -12.59
CA GLU A 528 1.47 32.19 -13.55
C GLU A 528 0.91 30.85 -13.03
N SER A 529 -0.40 30.66 -13.13
CA SER A 529 -1.09 29.50 -12.58
C SER A 529 -0.97 28.24 -13.45
N GLY A 530 -0.52 27.14 -12.83
CA GLY A 530 -0.50 25.79 -13.40
C GLY A 530 0.37 25.64 -14.64
N MET A 531 -0.02 24.72 -15.54
CA MET A 531 0.71 24.40 -16.77
C MET A 531 2.15 23.91 -16.51
N TYR A 532 3.08 24.23 -17.41
CA TYR A 532 4.48 23.83 -17.37
C TYR A 532 5.36 24.68 -16.42
N ASN A 533 4.74 25.41 -15.48
CA ASN A 533 5.45 26.30 -14.56
C ASN A 533 5.95 25.54 -13.34
N LEU A 534 7.15 25.91 -12.87
CA LEU A 534 7.77 25.38 -11.66
C LEU A 534 7.68 26.40 -10.52
N PRO A 535 7.78 25.95 -9.25
CA PRO A 535 7.88 26.85 -8.10
C PRO A 535 9.03 27.85 -8.24
N GLN A 536 8.78 29.09 -7.82
CA GLN A 536 9.74 30.20 -7.84
C GLN A 536 10.10 30.61 -6.42
N GLN A 537 11.33 31.09 -6.23
CA GLN A 537 11.80 31.52 -4.90
C GLN A 537 11.40 32.97 -4.58
N VAL A 538 10.96 33.22 -3.35
CA VAL A 538 10.67 34.55 -2.78
C VAL A 538 10.76 34.46 -1.25
N ALA A 539 11.26 35.49 -0.55
CA ALA A 539 11.21 35.59 0.91
C ALA A 539 11.46 34.29 1.70
N GLY A 540 12.54 33.54 1.38
CA GLY A 540 12.88 32.32 2.13
C GLY A 540 12.05 31.06 1.81
N VAL A 541 11.16 31.12 0.81
CA VAL A 541 10.37 29.98 0.34
C VAL A 541 10.50 29.77 -1.16
N GLN A 542 10.03 28.61 -1.61
CA GLN A 542 9.60 28.42 -3.00
C GLN A 542 8.07 28.30 -3.03
N ILE A 543 7.45 28.96 -4.01
CA ILE A 543 6.00 29.10 -4.13
C ILE A 543 5.54 28.92 -5.58
N ASP A 544 4.37 28.32 -5.77
CA ASP A 544 3.63 28.37 -7.04
C ASP A 544 2.14 28.64 -6.84
N CYS A 545 1.45 28.86 -7.97
CA CYS A 545 0.00 28.87 -8.03
C CYS A 545 -0.47 27.70 -8.91
N SER A 546 -1.27 26.77 -8.38
CA SER A 546 -1.69 25.59 -9.15
C SER A 546 -2.97 25.79 -9.95
N VAL A 547 -3.91 26.60 -9.46
CA VAL A 547 -5.21 26.86 -10.10
C VAL A 547 -5.84 28.15 -9.59
N THR A 548 -6.64 28.81 -10.43
CA THR A 548 -7.45 30.00 -10.11
C THR A 548 -8.94 29.77 -10.37
N LYS A 549 -9.80 30.63 -9.81
CA LYS A 549 -11.26 30.54 -9.98
C LYS A 549 -11.73 30.67 -11.43
N GLY A 550 -10.99 31.33 -12.33
CA GLY A 550 -11.42 31.49 -13.71
C GLY A 550 -11.47 30.21 -14.51
N TYR A 551 -10.71 29.19 -14.11
CA TYR A 551 -10.81 27.86 -14.70
C TYR A 551 -12.14 27.17 -14.32
N ASN A 552 -12.79 27.59 -13.22
CA ASN A 552 -14.12 27.11 -12.83
C ASN A 552 -15.26 27.92 -13.46
N SER A 553 -15.04 29.15 -13.91
CA SER A 553 -16.12 30.06 -14.34
C SER A 553 -16.79 29.65 -15.65
N ASN A 554 -16.03 29.09 -16.60
CA ASN A 554 -16.54 28.52 -17.85
C ASN A 554 -16.04 27.08 -18.12
N GLY A 555 -15.45 26.47 -17.08
CA GLY A 555 -14.96 25.10 -17.10
C GLY A 555 -16.03 24.09 -16.67
N THR A 556 -15.62 22.83 -16.51
CA THR A 556 -16.39 21.84 -15.78
C THR A 556 -15.99 21.91 -14.30
N PRO A 557 -16.82 22.51 -13.41
CA PRO A 557 -16.46 22.70 -12.01
C PRO A 557 -16.52 21.35 -11.29
N THR A 558 -15.46 21.01 -10.54
CA THR A 558 -15.36 20.01 -9.43
C THR A 558 -13.98 19.36 -9.33
N PHE A 559 -13.17 19.31 -10.39
CA PHE A 559 -11.94 18.50 -10.39
C PHE A 559 -10.87 18.97 -9.41
N TRP A 560 -10.74 20.29 -9.23
CA TRP A 560 -9.71 20.91 -8.39
C TRP A 560 -10.14 21.12 -6.94
N GLY A 561 -11.43 21.11 -6.63
CA GLY A 561 -11.93 21.40 -5.27
C GLY A 561 -11.46 22.77 -4.74
N LEU A 562 -11.43 23.81 -5.59
CA LEU A 562 -11.09 25.19 -5.20
C LEU A 562 -12.37 26.00 -5.00
N ASP A 563 -12.53 26.60 -3.82
CA ASP A 563 -13.66 27.47 -3.48
C ASP A 563 -13.29 28.96 -3.45
N LYS A 564 -12.00 29.28 -3.38
CA LYS A 564 -11.47 30.65 -3.33
C LYS A 564 -10.86 31.08 -4.68
N ASP A 565 -10.25 32.25 -4.73
CA ASP A 565 -9.78 32.85 -5.98
C ASP A 565 -8.52 32.17 -6.55
N ALA A 566 -7.60 31.72 -5.69
CA ALA A 566 -6.41 30.99 -6.12
C ALA A 566 -5.94 29.97 -5.08
N ARG A 567 -5.27 28.90 -5.56
CA ARG A 567 -4.52 27.95 -4.76
C ARG A 567 -3.03 28.22 -4.88
N LEU A 568 -2.38 28.41 -3.75
CA LEU A 568 -0.93 28.58 -3.64
C LEU A 568 -0.32 27.36 -2.96
N ARG A 569 0.88 26.99 -3.40
CA ARG A 569 1.66 25.90 -2.79
C ARG A 569 3.01 26.41 -2.36
N LEU A 570 3.43 26.05 -1.16
CA LEU A 570 4.65 26.55 -0.52
C LEU A 570 5.53 25.42 -0.02
N TRP A 571 6.84 25.63 -0.09
CA TRP A 571 7.86 24.79 0.49
C TRP A 571 9.01 25.67 1.02
N PRO A 572 9.86 25.17 1.94
CA PRO A 572 11.11 25.85 2.27
C PRO A 572 11.99 26.07 1.03
N LYS A 573 12.71 27.20 0.95
CA LYS A 573 13.47 27.67 -0.22
C LYS A 573 14.29 26.59 -0.94
N ASP A 574 15.09 25.84 -0.18
CA ASP A 574 16.06 24.86 -0.71
C ASP A 574 15.61 23.41 -0.48
N SER A 575 14.34 23.22 -0.11
CA SER A 575 13.79 21.88 0.09
C SER A 575 13.48 21.20 -1.24
N PRO A 576 13.49 19.86 -1.27
CA PRO A 576 12.91 19.14 -2.40
C PRO A 576 11.38 19.32 -2.41
N LEU A 577 10.77 19.25 -3.60
CA LEU A 577 9.32 19.40 -3.77
C LEU A 577 8.55 18.20 -3.20
N MET A 578 9.16 17.03 -3.31
CA MET A 578 8.75 15.77 -2.69
C MET A 578 9.94 15.14 -2.00
N LYS A 579 9.69 14.38 -0.93
CA LYS A 579 10.76 13.59 -0.27
C LYS A 579 11.47 12.72 -1.33
N PRO A 580 12.81 12.69 -1.39
CA PRO A 580 13.52 11.84 -2.34
C PRO A 580 13.07 10.38 -2.26
N GLY A 581 12.79 9.77 -3.40
CA GLY A 581 12.25 8.40 -3.50
C GLY A 581 10.75 8.26 -3.21
N ALA A 582 10.02 9.35 -2.98
CA ALA A 582 8.59 9.30 -2.72
C ALA A 582 7.73 9.17 -3.99
N LEU A 583 8.28 9.55 -5.14
CA LEU A 583 7.59 9.55 -6.43
C LEU A 583 8.57 9.23 -7.56
N MET A 584 8.11 8.45 -8.54
CA MET A 584 8.80 8.07 -9.78
C MET A 584 8.00 8.56 -10.99
N TYR A 585 8.68 8.75 -12.13
CA TYR A 585 7.98 9.06 -13.38
C TYR A 585 7.14 7.86 -13.85
N PRO A 586 5.81 8.02 -14.08
CA PRO A 586 4.89 6.87 -14.18
C PRO A 586 4.90 6.14 -15.53
N VAL A 587 5.77 6.52 -16.46
CA VAL A 587 5.92 5.85 -17.75
C VAL A 587 7.39 5.58 -18.05
N ASP A 588 7.64 4.44 -18.69
CA ASP A 588 8.96 4.04 -19.16
C ASP A 588 9.25 4.68 -20.54
N GLN A 589 9.42 6.00 -20.51
CA GLN A 589 9.63 6.83 -21.70
C GLN A 589 10.42 8.09 -21.36
N ARG A 590 11.17 8.63 -22.33
CA ARG A 590 11.87 9.92 -22.20
C ARG A 590 10.87 11.06 -22.00
N TRP A 591 11.20 12.01 -21.12
CA TRP A 591 10.38 13.21 -20.91
C TRP A 591 10.16 13.93 -22.23
N PHE A 592 8.91 14.30 -22.49
CA PHE A 592 8.51 14.99 -23.72
C PHE A 592 8.80 14.23 -25.04
N ALA A 593 9.02 12.92 -25.02
CA ALA A 593 9.21 12.13 -26.26
C ALA A 593 8.03 12.24 -27.24
N THR A 594 6.82 12.43 -26.72
CA THR A 594 5.61 12.69 -27.50
C THR A 594 4.81 13.83 -26.84
N ARG A 595 3.68 14.20 -27.42
CA ARG A 595 2.87 15.32 -26.94
C ARG A 595 2.30 15.08 -25.54
N THR A 596 2.21 16.16 -24.77
CA THR A 596 1.65 16.17 -23.42
C THR A 596 0.60 17.26 -23.25
N TRP A 597 -0.30 17.08 -22.28
CA TRP A 597 -1.21 18.12 -21.79
C TRP A 597 -1.18 18.13 -20.27
N PHE A 598 -0.93 19.28 -19.66
CA PHE A 598 -0.78 19.40 -18.21
C PHE A 598 -1.77 20.41 -17.65
N ASP A 599 -2.21 20.15 -16.42
CA ASP A 599 -2.82 21.07 -15.45
C ASP A 599 -3.33 22.39 -16.03
N ASN A 600 -4.65 22.50 -16.14
CA ASN A 600 -5.39 23.67 -16.65
C ASN A 600 -5.31 23.91 -18.17
N GLU A 601 -4.61 23.07 -18.95
CA GLU A 601 -4.62 23.24 -20.40
C GLU A 601 -6.03 23.01 -20.99
N PRO A 602 -6.57 23.92 -21.83
CA PRO A 602 -7.87 23.72 -22.47
C PRO A 602 -7.84 22.56 -23.48
N VAL A 603 -8.75 21.61 -23.30
CA VAL A 603 -8.88 20.45 -24.20
C VAL A 603 -9.66 20.84 -25.47
N ASP A 604 -9.10 20.48 -26.62
CA ASP A 604 -9.68 20.72 -27.96
C ASP A 604 -10.19 19.41 -28.59
N GLY A 605 -11.16 18.80 -27.90
CA GLY A 605 -11.78 17.54 -28.33
C GLY A 605 -13.02 17.76 -29.22
N GLY A 606 -13.41 16.73 -29.98
CA GLY A 606 -14.64 16.75 -30.80
C GLY A 606 -14.51 17.57 -32.10
N THR A 607 -15.51 17.49 -32.98
CA THR A 607 -15.50 18.08 -34.35
C THR A 607 -15.79 19.57 -34.41
N LYS A 608 -16.33 20.14 -33.33
CA LYS A 608 -16.69 21.55 -33.22
C LYS A 608 -16.02 22.19 -32.01
N VAL A 609 -15.76 23.47 -32.12
CA VAL A 609 -15.35 24.32 -31.00
C VAL A 609 -16.53 24.43 -30.03
N LEU A 610 -16.37 23.90 -28.82
CA LEU A 610 -17.43 23.88 -27.81
C LEU A 610 -17.35 25.10 -26.88
N PRO A 611 -18.49 25.68 -26.45
CA PRO A 611 -18.51 26.80 -25.51
C PRO A 611 -18.04 26.42 -24.10
N LYS A 612 -18.38 25.20 -23.64
CA LYS A 612 -17.97 24.69 -22.33
C LYS A 612 -16.60 24.05 -22.44
N ILE A 613 -15.66 24.48 -21.60
CA ILE A 613 -14.28 24.02 -21.66
C ILE A 613 -14.06 22.91 -20.64
N TYR A 614 -13.41 21.85 -21.08
CA TYR A 614 -12.74 20.94 -20.16
C TYR A 614 -11.29 21.43 -20.04
N TYR A 615 -10.96 22.02 -18.89
CA TYR A 615 -9.59 22.29 -18.53
C TYR A 615 -9.01 21.02 -17.93
N HIS A 616 -7.82 20.64 -18.39
CA HIS A 616 -7.22 19.38 -18.01
C HIS A 616 -7.03 19.29 -16.49
N SER A 617 -7.48 18.19 -15.89
CA SER A 617 -7.19 17.86 -14.50
C SER A 617 -6.12 16.77 -14.46
N GLY A 618 -4.94 17.07 -13.92
CA GLY A 618 -3.79 16.17 -13.97
C GLY A 618 -3.05 16.23 -15.30
N MET A 619 -2.47 15.11 -15.72
CA MET A 619 -1.42 15.09 -16.73
C MET A 619 -1.64 13.99 -17.77
N ASP A 620 -1.76 14.39 -19.03
CA ASP A 620 -1.71 13.46 -20.15
C ASP A 620 -0.28 13.36 -20.67
N ILE A 621 0.31 12.18 -20.49
CA ILE A 621 1.62 11.82 -21.01
C ILE A 621 1.40 10.96 -22.24
N GLY A 622 1.61 11.52 -23.43
CA GLY A 622 1.48 10.77 -24.68
C GLY A 622 2.46 9.61 -24.75
N GLY A 623 2.14 8.60 -25.56
CA GLY A 623 3.04 7.49 -25.78
C GLY A 623 2.59 6.58 -26.90
N THR A 624 3.50 5.68 -27.30
CA THR A 624 3.24 4.72 -28.36
C THR A 624 2.35 3.61 -27.85
N GLU A 625 1.13 3.54 -28.38
CA GLU A 625 0.08 2.62 -27.95
C GLU A 625 0.60 1.18 -27.90
N GLU A 626 0.31 0.47 -26.80
CA GLU A 626 0.69 -0.93 -26.54
C GLU A 626 2.18 -1.19 -26.31
N LEU A 627 3.06 -0.20 -26.50
CA LEU A 627 4.51 -0.38 -26.39
C LEU A 627 5.11 0.31 -25.15
N VAL A 628 4.48 1.38 -24.67
CA VAL A 628 4.96 2.10 -23.48
C VAL A 628 4.40 1.46 -22.21
N LYS A 629 5.29 1.05 -21.32
CA LYS A 629 4.92 0.55 -19.99
C LYS A 629 4.52 1.69 -19.07
N VAL A 630 3.45 1.47 -18.32
CA VAL A 630 3.01 2.33 -17.22
C VAL A 630 3.40 1.65 -15.92
N ILE A 631 4.05 2.39 -15.02
CA ILE A 631 4.58 1.88 -13.76
C ILE A 631 4.02 2.65 -12.56
N ALA A 632 4.02 2.00 -11.40
CA ALA A 632 3.57 2.60 -10.15
C ALA A 632 4.50 3.77 -9.78
N ALA A 633 3.96 4.98 -9.71
CA ALA A 633 4.71 6.17 -9.36
C ALA A 633 5.16 6.18 -7.89
N THR A 634 4.53 5.41 -7.00
CA THR A 634 4.81 5.45 -5.57
C THR A 634 4.42 4.11 -4.92
N ASP A 635 5.01 3.82 -3.76
CA ASP A 635 4.60 2.69 -2.93
C ASP A 635 3.16 2.93 -2.47
N ALA A 636 2.26 1.98 -2.75
CA ALA A 636 0.85 2.21 -2.54
C ALA A 636 0.05 0.91 -2.39
N VAL A 637 -1.14 1.04 -1.81
CA VAL A 637 -2.18 0.00 -1.89
C VAL A 637 -2.98 0.22 -3.17
N VAL A 638 -3.22 -0.85 -3.92
CA VAL A 638 -4.16 -0.84 -5.04
C VAL A 638 -5.58 -0.74 -4.47
N VAL A 639 -6.28 0.34 -4.78
CA VAL A 639 -7.65 0.58 -4.33
C VAL A 639 -8.67 0.04 -5.32
N SER A 640 -8.40 0.23 -6.61
CA SER A 640 -9.19 -0.37 -7.68
C SER A 640 -8.31 -0.71 -8.88
N ALA A 641 -8.68 -1.77 -9.59
CA ALA A 641 -8.07 -2.17 -10.86
C ALA A 641 -9.17 -2.57 -11.84
N GLY A 642 -9.40 -1.75 -12.86
CA GLY A 642 -10.54 -1.92 -13.74
C GLY A 642 -11.85 -1.62 -13.00
N ASP A 643 -12.80 -2.55 -13.11
CA ASP A 643 -14.06 -2.48 -12.36
C ASP A 643 -13.98 -3.19 -10.99
N ASP A 644 -12.86 -3.83 -10.64
CA ASP A 644 -12.63 -4.43 -9.33
C ASP A 644 -12.21 -3.35 -8.32
N VAL A 645 -12.88 -3.27 -7.17
CA VAL A 645 -12.71 -2.21 -6.16
C VAL A 645 -12.76 -2.81 -4.77
N LEU A 646 -11.94 -2.29 -3.86
CA LEU A 646 -12.06 -2.58 -2.44
C LEU A 646 -13.44 -2.15 -1.89
N PRO A 647 -14.19 -3.02 -1.18
CA PRO A 647 -15.58 -2.76 -0.80
C PRO A 647 -15.82 -1.47 -0.01
N GLU A 648 -14.88 -1.07 0.84
CA GLU A 648 -14.93 0.15 1.66
C GLU A 648 -14.87 1.45 0.82
N TYR A 649 -14.50 1.37 -0.45
CA TYR A 649 -14.48 2.48 -1.40
C TYR A 649 -15.69 2.52 -2.33
N LEU A 650 -16.64 1.60 -2.16
CA LEU A 650 -17.94 1.68 -2.84
C LEU A 650 -18.86 2.65 -2.11
N LEU A 651 -19.65 3.44 -2.85
CA LEU A 651 -20.70 4.26 -2.23
C LEU A 651 -21.81 3.35 -1.67
N GLU A 652 -22.52 3.83 -0.64
CA GLU A 652 -23.73 3.17 -0.15
C GLU A 652 -24.73 2.97 -1.30
N GLY A 653 -25.13 1.71 -1.55
CA GLY A 653 -25.95 1.32 -2.69
C GLY A 653 -25.19 0.86 -3.94
N GLY A 654 -23.86 0.73 -3.88
CA GLY A 654 -23.03 0.19 -4.97
C GLY A 654 -22.76 1.17 -6.12
N GLY A 655 -23.05 2.47 -5.92
CA GLY A 655 -22.83 3.52 -6.90
C GLY A 655 -21.36 3.93 -7.03
N LYS A 656 -21.00 4.52 -8.19
CA LYS A 656 -19.68 5.13 -8.43
C LYS A 656 -19.68 6.59 -7.94
N SER A 657 -18.63 7.01 -7.23
CA SER A 657 -18.43 8.40 -6.79
C SER A 657 -18.46 9.36 -7.98
N ARG A 658 -19.20 10.46 -7.87
CA ARG A 658 -19.14 11.58 -8.83
C ARG A 658 -18.24 12.66 -8.24
N TYR A 659 -17.10 12.83 -8.89
CA TYR A 659 -16.14 13.94 -8.80
C TYR A 659 -16.31 14.91 -7.62
N GLY A 660 -15.49 14.73 -6.57
CA GLY A 660 -15.22 15.77 -5.56
C GLY A 660 -16.09 15.73 -4.31
N GLU A 661 -17.22 15.01 -4.32
CA GLU A 661 -18.14 14.90 -3.18
C GLU A 661 -18.28 13.45 -2.68
N GLY A 662 -18.25 13.25 -1.36
CA GLY A 662 -18.36 11.94 -0.71
C GLY A 662 -17.10 11.45 0.00
N LYS A 663 -17.09 10.17 0.38
CA LYS A 663 -16.02 9.55 1.19
C LYS A 663 -14.73 9.29 0.40
N THR A 664 -14.77 9.22 -0.93
CA THR A 664 -13.62 8.80 -1.76
C THR A 664 -13.58 9.47 -3.15
N PRO A 665 -12.38 9.75 -3.71
CA PRO A 665 -12.24 10.24 -5.09
C PRO A 665 -12.25 9.11 -6.14
N VAL A 666 -12.38 7.84 -5.72
CA VAL A 666 -12.29 6.67 -6.61
C VAL A 666 -13.51 6.56 -7.52
N ALA A 667 -13.26 6.56 -8.83
CA ALA A 667 -14.27 6.37 -9.88
C ALA A 667 -13.84 5.21 -10.81
N PRO A 668 -14.20 3.95 -10.49
CA PRO A 668 -13.72 2.76 -11.18
C PRO A 668 -14.17 2.69 -12.64
N ARG A 669 -13.28 2.21 -13.52
CA ARG A 669 -13.56 1.91 -14.93
C ARG A 669 -12.59 0.83 -15.41
N ALA A 670 -13.01 -0.02 -16.35
CA ALA A 670 -12.20 -1.08 -16.94
C ALA A 670 -10.78 -0.68 -17.41
N ASP A 671 -10.55 0.58 -17.79
CA ASP A 671 -9.26 1.11 -18.26
C ASP A 671 -8.47 1.90 -17.19
N VAL A 672 -8.88 1.83 -15.92
CA VAL A 672 -8.37 2.69 -14.83
C VAL A 672 -7.87 1.89 -13.64
N VAL A 673 -6.75 2.33 -13.08
CA VAL A 673 -6.22 1.88 -11.79
C VAL A 673 -6.18 3.05 -10.83
N TYR A 674 -6.63 2.85 -9.58
CA TYR A 674 -6.41 3.78 -8.47
C TYR A 674 -5.48 3.14 -7.46
N LEU A 675 -4.43 3.87 -7.11
CA LEU A 675 -3.53 3.56 -5.99
C LEU A 675 -3.75 4.58 -4.87
N ARG A 676 -3.52 4.19 -3.61
CA ARG A 676 -3.49 5.09 -2.45
C ARG A 676 -2.19 4.91 -1.68
N ASP A 677 -1.46 6.01 -1.47
CA ASP A 677 -0.20 6.00 -0.73
C ASP A 677 -0.39 6.25 0.77
N GLU A 678 0.73 6.25 1.51
CA GLU A 678 0.78 6.52 2.95
C GLU A 678 0.41 7.96 3.36
N ARG A 679 0.41 8.89 2.38
CA ARG A 679 -0.04 10.28 2.57
C ARG A 679 -1.56 10.40 2.48
N GLY A 680 -2.24 9.32 2.09
CA GLY A 680 -3.66 9.33 1.77
C GLY A 680 -3.96 9.98 0.42
N TRP A 681 -2.95 10.22 -0.42
CA TRP A 681 -3.15 10.69 -1.80
C TRP A 681 -3.51 9.51 -2.70
N TYR A 682 -4.37 9.78 -3.68
CA TYR A 682 -4.75 8.80 -4.69
C TYR A 682 -4.06 9.11 -6.01
N TYR A 683 -3.62 8.07 -6.70
CA TYR A 683 -3.00 8.14 -8.01
C TYR A 683 -3.87 7.39 -8.99
N ARG A 684 -4.39 8.12 -9.97
CA ARG A 684 -5.27 7.60 -11.00
C ARG A 684 -4.47 7.41 -12.28
N TYR A 685 -4.45 6.18 -12.79
CA TYR A 685 -3.84 5.80 -14.06
C TYR A 685 -4.96 5.43 -15.01
N SER A 686 -5.12 6.13 -16.12
CA SER A 686 -6.26 5.94 -17.04
C SER A 686 -5.84 5.76 -18.49
N HIS A 687 -6.79 5.30 -19.30
CA HIS A 687 -6.60 5.01 -20.73
C HIS A 687 -5.68 3.84 -21.02
N LEU A 688 -5.45 2.96 -20.04
CA LEU A 688 -4.61 1.78 -20.19
C LEU A 688 -5.14 0.87 -21.30
N HIS A 689 -4.25 0.43 -22.19
CA HIS A 689 -4.58 -0.61 -23.16
C HIS A 689 -4.86 -1.94 -22.44
N LYS A 690 -3.98 -2.30 -21.50
CA LYS A 690 -4.10 -3.48 -20.65
C LYS A 690 -3.66 -3.12 -19.23
N ILE A 691 -4.43 -3.55 -18.24
CA ILE A 691 -4.01 -3.56 -16.84
C ILE A 691 -3.24 -4.85 -16.59
N ASN A 692 -2.09 -4.78 -15.94
CA ASN A 692 -1.29 -5.95 -15.60
C ASN A 692 -2.09 -6.86 -14.65
N ASP A 693 -2.15 -8.16 -14.97
CA ASP A 693 -3.03 -9.12 -14.29
C ASP A 693 -2.71 -9.28 -12.79
N THR A 694 -1.51 -8.88 -12.38
CA THR A 694 -1.07 -8.91 -10.97
C THR A 694 -1.58 -7.71 -10.15
N ILE A 695 -2.10 -6.66 -10.80
CA ILE A 695 -2.63 -5.47 -10.13
C ILE A 695 -4.06 -5.75 -9.67
N LYS A 696 -4.20 -6.06 -8.38
CA LYS A 696 -5.47 -6.44 -7.75
C LYS A 696 -5.75 -5.58 -6.52
N PRO A 697 -7.01 -5.15 -6.29
CA PRO A 697 -7.38 -4.37 -5.12
C PRO A 697 -6.94 -5.03 -3.80
N GLY A 698 -6.48 -4.24 -2.83
CA GLY A 698 -5.95 -4.71 -1.55
C GLY A 698 -4.47 -5.09 -1.55
N ARG A 699 -3.85 -5.27 -2.74
CA ARG A 699 -2.42 -5.52 -2.85
C ARG A 699 -1.63 -4.26 -2.56
N THR A 700 -0.62 -4.36 -1.69
CA THR A 700 0.46 -3.35 -1.63
C THR A 700 1.46 -3.61 -2.73
N ILE A 701 1.80 -2.58 -3.49
CA ILE A 701 2.78 -2.61 -4.56
C ILE A 701 3.84 -1.53 -4.33
N ASP A 702 5.06 -1.84 -4.72
CA ASP A 702 6.18 -0.90 -4.65
C ASP A 702 6.19 -0.02 -5.90
N GLN A 703 6.76 1.18 -5.77
CA GLN A 703 7.05 2.04 -6.91
C GLN A 703 7.89 1.29 -7.96
N GLY A 704 7.63 1.56 -9.24
CA GLY A 704 8.23 0.83 -10.36
C GLY A 704 7.51 -0.47 -10.76
N THR A 705 6.57 -0.97 -9.94
CA THR A 705 5.73 -2.12 -10.35
C THR A 705 4.96 -1.79 -11.62
N GLU A 706 4.97 -2.70 -12.60
CA GLU A 706 4.22 -2.51 -13.86
C GLU A 706 2.71 -2.49 -13.60
N ILE A 707 2.07 -1.36 -13.89
CA ILE A 707 0.63 -1.17 -13.80
C ILE A 707 -0.08 -1.71 -15.04
N GLY A 708 0.56 -1.57 -16.21
CA GLY A 708 0.01 -2.01 -17.47
C GLY A 708 0.68 -1.36 -18.67
N LEU A 709 -0.03 -1.38 -19.80
CA LEU A 709 0.42 -0.78 -21.06
C LEU A 709 -0.40 0.47 -21.37
N LEU A 710 0.28 1.52 -21.80
CA LEU A 710 -0.33 2.76 -22.25
C LEU A 710 -1.21 2.50 -23.48
N GLY A 711 -2.38 3.13 -23.50
CA GLY A 711 -3.35 2.93 -24.57
C GLY A 711 -4.20 4.15 -24.87
N LYS A 712 -5.35 3.87 -25.50
CA LYS A 712 -6.40 4.85 -25.82
C LYS A 712 -7.79 4.36 -25.40
N LYS A 713 -7.89 3.46 -24.42
CA LYS A 713 -9.19 2.92 -23.97
C LYS A 713 -10.00 3.95 -23.18
N GLY A 714 -11.27 3.64 -22.91
CA GLY A 714 -12.16 4.53 -22.17
C GLY A 714 -12.44 5.83 -22.91
N SER A 715 -12.43 6.95 -22.18
CA SER A 715 -12.81 8.27 -22.69
C SER A 715 -11.64 9.09 -23.28
N SER A 716 -10.64 8.45 -23.88
CA SER A 716 -9.42 9.09 -24.41
C SER A 716 -9.65 9.97 -25.66
N GLY A 717 -10.83 9.85 -26.29
CA GLY A 717 -11.11 10.44 -27.60
C GLY A 717 -10.37 9.79 -28.78
N GLY A 718 -9.68 8.67 -28.55
CA GLY A 718 -8.86 7.95 -29.53
C GLY A 718 -7.38 8.33 -29.54
N TRP A 719 -6.95 9.19 -28.62
CA TRP A 719 -5.55 9.59 -28.41
C TRP A 719 -4.84 8.58 -27.50
N SER A 720 -3.61 8.21 -27.87
CA SER A 720 -2.79 7.30 -27.07
C SER A 720 -1.99 8.09 -26.03
N HIS A 721 -2.35 7.96 -24.76
CA HIS A 721 -1.68 8.64 -23.65
C HIS A 721 -1.99 7.94 -22.32
N LEU A 722 -1.13 8.13 -21.33
CA LEU A 722 -1.49 7.92 -19.94
C LEU A 722 -2.09 9.21 -19.40
N HIS A 723 -3.34 9.16 -18.96
CA HIS A 723 -3.88 10.20 -18.09
C HIS A 723 -3.54 9.83 -16.64
N PHE A 724 -2.62 10.58 -16.05
CA PHE A 724 -2.12 10.42 -14.69
C PHE A 724 -2.58 11.59 -13.83
N GLU A 725 -3.23 11.29 -12.70
CA GLU A 725 -3.78 12.33 -11.84
C GLU A 725 -3.52 12.01 -10.36
N ILE A 726 -3.08 13.03 -9.61
CA ILE A 726 -2.91 12.97 -8.15
C ILE A 726 -4.12 13.64 -7.51
N LYS A 727 -4.81 12.94 -6.60
CA LYS A 727 -5.94 13.46 -5.82
C LYS A 727 -5.60 13.49 -4.34
N SER A 728 -5.88 14.62 -3.69
CA SER A 728 -5.73 14.81 -2.25
C SER A 728 -6.89 15.64 -1.68
N ARG A 729 -7.02 15.67 -0.35
CA ARG A 729 -7.92 16.62 0.32
C ARG A 729 -7.35 18.02 0.16
N GLN A 730 -8.19 18.94 -0.27
CA GLN A 730 -7.82 20.33 -0.52
C GLN A 730 -8.21 21.22 0.68
N PRO A 731 -7.71 22.48 0.76
CA PRO A 731 -8.08 23.40 1.84
C PRO A 731 -9.60 23.65 1.98
N SER A 732 -10.36 23.49 0.89
CA SER A 732 -11.83 23.51 0.90
C SER A 732 -12.49 22.33 1.64
N GLY A 733 -11.72 21.32 2.05
CA GLY A 733 -12.20 20.04 2.57
C GLY A 733 -12.63 19.05 1.48
N LYS A 734 -12.75 19.48 0.22
CA LYS A 734 -13.16 18.62 -0.91
C LYS A 734 -12.00 17.76 -1.41
N TRP A 735 -12.32 16.67 -2.09
CA TRP A 735 -11.34 15.97 -2.91
C TRP A 735 -11.04 16.81 -4.15
N GLY A 736 -9.76 17.00 -4.46
CA GLY A 736 -9.34 17.77 -5.63
C GLY A 736 -8.00 17.33 -6.19
N THR A 737 -7.72 17.78 -7.41
CA THR A 737 -6.44 17.56 -8.08
C THR A 737 -5.31 18.30 -7.37
N GLN A 738 -4.24 17.56 -7.09
CA GLN A 738 -2.96 18.09 -6.71
C GLN A 738 -2.12 18.23 -8.00
N ALA A 739 -1.81 19.46 -8.41
CA ALA A 739 -1.05 19.71 -9.64
C ALA A 739 0.27 18.92 -9.65
N GLY A 740 0.43 18.04 -10.63
CA GLY A 740 1.46 17.00 -10.59
C GLY A 740 2.70 17.32 -11.42
N TYR A 741 2.67 18.35 -12.28
CA TYR A 741 3.78 18.67 -13.18
C TYR A 741 5.12 18.82 -12.45
N ALA A 742 5.19 19.69 -11.44
CA ALA A 742 6.42 19.95 -10.70
C ALA A 742 6.95 18.70 -9.95
N PHE A 743 6.04 17.86 -9.44
CA PHE A 743 6.42 16.62 -8.75
C PHE A 743 6.98 15.58 -9.72
N LEU A 744 6.35 15.41 -10.88
CA LEU A 744 6.85 14.48 -11.90
C LEU A 744 8.14 14.98 -12.53
N TRP A 745 8.30 16.29 -12.71
CA TRP A 745 9.55 16.86 -13.21
C TRP A 745 10.71 16.60 -12.26
N GLU A 746 10.50 16.82 -10.95
CA GLU A 746 11.51 16.50 -9.94
C GLU A 746 11.85 15.00 -9.91
N ALA A 747 10.83 14.13 -9.98
CA ALA A 747 11.02 12.69 -10.06
C ALA A 747 11.83 12.26 -11.30
N TYR A 748 11.45 12.77 -12.48
CA TYR A 748 12.15 12.48 -13.74
C TYR A 748 13.61 12.95 -13.69
N ARG A 749 13.88 14.16 -13.18
CA ARG A 749 15.24 14.68 -13.04
C ARG A 749 16.12 13.80 -12.16
N ARG A 750 15.58 13.29 -11.06
CA ARG A 750 16.30 12.38 -10.17
C ARG A 750 16.55 11.02 -10.82
N GLN A 751 15.56 10.50 -11.53
CA GLN A 751 15.60 9.18 -12.14
C GLN A 751 16.54 9.11 -13.34
N TYR A 752 16.49 10.11 -14.22
CA TYR A 752 17.16 10.07 -15.52
C TYR A 752 18.27 11.11 -15.70
N GLN A 753 18.39 12.08 -14.79
CA GLN A 753 19.46 13.08 -14.77
C GLN A 753 19.72 13.74 -16.14
N PRO A 754 18.68 14.29 -16.81
CA PRO A 754 18.87 14.94 -18.10
C PRO A 754 19.83 16.13 -17.94
N LYS A 755 20.63 16.40 -18.97
CA LYS A 755 21.53 17.58 -18.97
C LYS A 755 20.81 18.86 -19.38
N LEU A 756 19.92 18.75 -20.36
CA LEU A 756 19.16 19.85 -20.95
C LEU A 756 17.81 19.31 -21.42
N VAL A 757 16.75 20.07 -21.15
CA VAL A 757 15.39 19.80 -21.61
C VAL A 757 14.80 21.06 -22.24
N ALA A 758 14.54 20.99 -23.54
CA ALA A 758 13.81 22.03 -24.27
C ALA A 758 12.32 21.98 -23.89
N ASN A 759 11.68 23.15 -23.76
CA ASN A 759 10.25 23.22 -23.45
C ASN A 759 9.59 24.39 -24.19
N ALA A 760 8.88 24.06 -25.27
CA ALA A 760 8.03 24.94 -26.04
C ALA A 760 6.56 24.49 -26.01
N ARG A 761 6.18 23.68 -25.01
CA ARG A 761 4.90 22.95 -24.99
C ARG A 761 3.66 23.80 -24.81
N ARG A 762 3.81 25.09 -24.49
CA ARG A 762 2.68 25.99 -24.34
C ARG A 762 1.94 26.11 -25.67
N LYS A 763 0.73 25.59 -25.69
CA LYS A 763 -0.12 25.56 -26.87
C LYS A 763 -0.65 26.95 -27.23
N SER A 764 -0.50 27.32 -28.50
CA SER A 764 -1.18 28.47 -29.08
C SER A 764 -2.45 28.04 -29.81
N PHE A 765 -3.53 28.78 -29.62
CA PHE A 765 -4.83 28.54 -30.28
C PHE A 765 -5.37 29.87 -30.77
N LEU A 766 -5.43 30.05 -32.09
CA LEU A 766 -5.76 31.32 -32.73
C LEU A 766 -6.51 31.12 -34.05
N ILE A 767 -6.95 32.22 -34.66
CA ILE A 767 -7.51 32.27 -36.01
C ILE A 767 -6.42 32.73 -36.98
N ALA A 768 -6.44 32.24 -38.22
CA ALA A 768 -5.48 32.66 -39.24
C ALA A 768 -5.50 34.19 -39.43
N GLY A 769 -4.32 34.79 -39.52
CA GLY A 769 -4.10 36.24 -39.56
C GLY A 769 -3.70 36.85 -38.21
N ASN A 770 -3.86 36.13 -37.10
CA ASN A 770 -3.44 36.61 -35.78
C ASN A 770 -2.02 36.17 -35.41
N ASP A 771 -1.49 36.83 -34.38
CA ASP A 771 -0.19 36.54 -33.81
C ASP A 771 -0.27 35.48 -32.70
N ALA A 772 0.78 34.67 -32.61
CA ALA A 772 1.06 33.79 -31.48
C ALA A 772 2.42 34.15 -30.86
N VAL A 773 2.48 34.14 -29.53
CA VAL A 773 3.74 34.17 -28.79
C VAL A 773 4.18 32.73 -28.54
N LEU A 774 5.32 32.35 -29.10
CA LEU A 774 5.98 31.08 -28.85
C LEU A 774 7.01 31.30 -27.74
N ASP A 775 6.97 30.46 -26.71
CA ASP A 775 7.76 30.65 -25.49
C ASP A 775 8.56 29.38 -25.17
N GLY A 776 9.88 29.52 -25.18
CA GLY A 776 10.85 28.49 -24.82
C GLY A 776 11.45 28.70 -23.43
N SER A 777 11.08 29.76 -22.70
CA SER A 777 11.70 30.14 -21.43
C SER A 777 11.51 29.13 -20.29
N ALA A 778 10.59 28.18 -20.43
CA ALA A 778 10.41 27.06 -19.51
C ALA A 778 11.41 25.91 -19.75
N SER A 779 12.36 26.07 -20.68
CA SER A 779 13.46 25.12 -20.88
C SER A 779 14.38 25.09 -19.67
N TRP A 780 15.03 23.97 -19.42
CA TRP A 780 15.83 23.75 -18.22
C TRP A 780 17.20 23.14 -18.53
N SER A 781 18.25 23.61 -17.86
CA SER A 781 19.61 23.05 -17.92
C SER A 781 20.08 22.65 -16.52
N ALA A 782 20.83 21.55 -16.44
CA ALA A 782 21.51 21.11 -15.22
C ALA A 782 22.60 22.08 -14.73
N THR A 783 23.05 23.00 -15.60
CA THR A 783 24.01 24.07 -15.27
C THR A 783 23.32 25.38 -14.88
N ASP A 784 21.99 25.41 -14.86
CA ASP A 784 21.15 26.60 -14.66
C ASP A 784 21.43 27.75 -15.65
N SER A 785 22.12 27.50 -16.77
CA SER A 785 22.38 28.50 -17.81
C SER A 785 22.10 27.97 -19.22
N ILE A 786 21.19 28.65 -19.94
CA ILE A 786 20.89 28.39 -21.36
C ILE A 786 21.48 29.53 -22.18
N GLN A 787 22.39 29.19 -23.09
CA GLN A 787 23.12 30.16 -23.91
C GLN A 787 22.32 30.62 -25.13
N LYS A 788 21.60 29.70 -25.78
CA LYS A 788 20.91 29.98 -27.06
C LYS A 788 19.53 29.37 -27.11
N TYR A 789 18.61 30.14 -27.71
CA TYR A 789 17.28 29.72 -28.14
C TYR A 789 17.18 30.01 -29.63
N GLU A 790 17.08 28.95 -30.43
CA GLU A 790 17.04 29.02 -31.89
C GLU A 790 15.70 28.45 -32.38
N TRP A 791 14.95 29.24 -33.15
CA TRP A 791 13.66 28.85 -33.68
C TRP A 791 13.75 28.61 -35.18
N THR A 792 13.19 27.50 -35.66
CA THR A 792 13.00 27.21 -37.08
C THR A 792 11.52 26.97 -37.36
N PHE A 793 10.98 27.73 -38.31
CA PHE A 793 9.56 27.71 -38.64
C PHE A 793 9.27 26.87 -39.87
N SER A 794 8.01 26.46 -40.00
CA SER A 794 7.56 25.54 -41.05
C SER A 794 7.56 26.18 -42.45
N ASP A 795 7.76 27.49 -42.56
CA ASP A 795 8.01 28.20 -43.83
C ASP A 795 9.50 28.37 -44.16
N GLY A 796 10.40 27.82 -43.34
CA GLY A 796 11.85 27.89 -43.49
C GLY A 796 12.50 29.13 -42.88
N THR A 797 11.72 30.08 -42.34
CA THR A 797 12.29 31.23 -41.64
C THR A 797 12.80 30.86 -40.24
N THR A 798 13.67 31.70 -39.67
CA THR A 798 14.28 31.47 -38.36
C THR A 798 14.17 32.69 -37.45
N ALA A 799 14.19 32.47 -36.14
CA ALA A 799 14.30 33.53 -35.14
C ALA A 799 15.19 33.09 -33.96
N THR A 800 15.56 34.03 -33.09
CA THR A 800 16.33 33.75 -31.88
C THR A 800 15.70 34.42 -30.66
N GLY A 801 15.97 33.87 -29.49
CA GLY A 801 15.49 34.39 -28.21
C GLY A 801 14.46 33.48 -27.52
N PRO A 802 14.27 33.63 -26.21
CA PRO A 802 13.41 32.75 -25.41
C PRO A 802 11.93 32.90 -25.75
N ARG A 803 11.51 34.05 -26.29
CA ARG A 803 10.15 34.32 -26.76
C ARG A 803 10.16 34.93 -28.14
N VAL A 804 9.28 34.47 -29.02
CA VAL A 804 9.12 35.00 -30.38
C VAL A 804 7.64 35.20 -30.69
N THR A 805 7.30 36.37 -31.23
CA THR A 805 5.95 36.65 -31.75
C THR A 805 5.90 36.39 -33.25
N ARG A 806 4.86 35.71 -33.71
CA ARG A 806 4.72 35.34 -35.12
C ARG A 806 3.27 35.32 -35.59
N THR A 807 3.02 35.87 -36.78
CA THR A 807 1.74 35.81 -37.47
C THR A 807 1.57 34.50 -38.25
N PHE A 808 0.43 33.84 -38.10
CA PHE A 808 0.10 32.64 -38.87
C PHE A 808 -1.03 32.95 -39.86
N SER A 809 -0.68 33.15 -41.13
CA SER A 809 -1.64 33.60 -42.16
C SER A 809 -2.52 32.50 -42.76
N LYS A 810 -2.23 31.22 -42.49
CA LYS A 810 -2.97 30.08 -43.04
C LYS A 810 -3.53 29.19 -41.93
N PRO A 811 -4.76 28.65 -42.08
CA PRO A 811 -5.28 27.66 -41.16
C PRO A 811 -4.48 26.37 -41.23
N GLY A 812 -4.37 25.68 -40.10
CA GLY A 812 -3.64 24.42 -39.99
C GLY A 812 -3.09 24.17 -38.58
N VAL A 813 -2.37 23.07 -38.45
CA VAL A 813 -1.59 22.75 -37.24
C VAL A 813 -0.11 22.80 -37.58
N PHE A 814 0.60 23.65 -36.85
CA PHE A 814 2.06 23.84 -36.96
C PHE A 814 2.76 23.30 -35.70
N SER A 815 4.02 22.92 -35.87
CA SER A 815 4.85 22.26 -34.85
C SER A 815 6.24 22.89 -34.87
N GLU A 816 6.35 24.18 -34.55
CA GLU A 816 7.57 24.96 -34.80
C GLU A 816 8.73 24.52 -33.92
N ILE A 817 9.95 24.48 -34.48
CA ILE A 817 11.10 23.86 -33.84
C ILE A 817 11.76 24.87 -32.92
N LEU A 818 11.90 24.53 -31.64
CA LEU A 818 12.82 25.16 -30.71
C LEU A 818 14.04 24.25 -30.55
N LYS A 819 15.23 24.82 -30.71
CA LYS A 819 16.50 24.24 -30.32
C LYS A 819 17.09 25.10 -29.21
N VAL A 820 17.47 24.46 -28.10
CA VAL A 820 18.20 25.10 -27.00
C VAL A 820 19.61 24.58 -26.92
N THR A 821 20.54 25.45 -26.52
CA THR A 821 21.93 25.09 -26.25
C THR A 821 22.35 25.68 -24.91
N ASP A 822 22.90 24.85 -24.03
CA ASP A 822 23.43 25.31 -22.73
C ASP A 822 24.91 25.71 -22.82
N GLU A 823 25.46 26.24 -21.73
CA GLU A 823 26.88 26.66 -21.68
C GLU A 823 27.87 25.51 -21.86
N ALA A 824 27.47 24.29 -21.50
CA ALA A 824 28.28 23.08 -21.71
C ALA A 824 28.20 22.56 -23.15
N GLY A 825 27.44 23.21 -24.03
CA GLY A 825 27.26 22.83 -25.42
C GLY A 825 26.30 21.66 -25.63
N ASN A 826 25.55 21.25 -24.61
CA ASN A 826 24.47 20.28 -24.79
C ASN A 826 23.35 20.92 -25.62
N VAL A 827 22.68 20.10 -26.44
CA VAL A 827 21.57 20.54 -27.30
C VAL A 827 20.34 19.70 -27.00
N ASP A 828 19.17 20.35 -26.98
CA ASP A 828 17.89 19.66 -26.96
C ASP A 828 16.84 20.37 -27.82
N TYR A 829 15.80 19.63 -28.22
CA TYR A 829 14.76 20.11 -29.12
C TYR A 829 13.38 19.89 -28.53
N ASP A 830 12.50 20.87 -28.76
CA ASP A 830 11.07 20.72 -28.52
C ASP A 830 10.26 21.50 -29.54
N PHE A 831 8.93 21.33 -29.55
CA PHE A 831 8.08 21.84 -30.62
C PHE A 831 6.89 22.65 -30.10
N ALA A 832 6.79 23.90 -30.55
CA ALA A 832 5.65 24.75 -30.27
C ALA A 832 4.45 24.34 -31.12
N TYR A 833 3.40 23.84 -30.44
CA TYR A 833 2.17 23.44 -31.09
C TYR A 833 1.23 24.63 -31.29
N VAL A 834 1.01 25.00 -32.55
CA VAL A 834 0.19 26.15 -32.94
C VAL A 834 -1.03 25.65 -33.71
N HIS A 835 -2.20 25.84 -33.12
CA HIS A 835 -3.49 25.46 -33.69
C HIS A 835 -4.17 26.69 -34.28
N VAL A 836 -4.27 26.76 -35.61
CA VAL A 836 -4.75 27.93 -36.33
C VAL A 836 -6.05 27.58 -37.05
N LEU A 837 -7.15 28.15 -36.58
CA LEU A 837 -8.48 27.95 -37.16
C LEU A 837 -8.66 28.73 -38.46
N ASP A 838 -9.58 28.25 -39.28
CA ASP A 838 -10.01 28.93 -40.49
C ASP A 838 -10.96 30.09 -40.13
N PRO A 839 -10.66 31.35 -40.50
CA PRO A 839 -11.55 32.49 -40.25
C PRO A 839 -12.92 32.35 -40.92
N GLN A 840 -13.04 31.55 -41.98
CA GLN A 840 -14.32 31.27 -42.64
C GLN A 840 -15.14 30.20 -41.91
N LYS A 841 -14.49 29.41 -41.04
CA LYS A 841 -15.11 28.33 -40.26
C LYS A 841 -14.55 28.28 -38.83
N PRO A 842 -14.70 29.36 -38.03
CA PRO A 842 -14.07 29.47 -36.72
C PRO A 842 -14.64 28.48 -35.69
N ASP A 843 -15.79 27.86 -35.98
CA ASP A 843 -16.41 26.84 -35.12
C ASP A 843 -15.97 25.40 -35.44
N GLU A 844 -15.20 25.20 -36.51
CA GLU A 844 -14.67 23.90 -36.92
C GLU A 844 -13.19 23.80 -36.61
N TYR A 845 -12.78 22.67 -36.04
CA TYR A 845 -11.35 22.44 -35.90
C TYR A 845 -10.71 22.09 -37.24
N VAL A 846 -9.46 22.52 -37.40
CA VAL A 846 -8.57 22.02 -38.46
C VAL A 846 -8.12 20.59 -38.16
N PRO A 847 -7.68 19.81 -39.17
CA PRO A 847 -7.13 18.48 -38.96
C PRO A 847 -6.04 18.49 -37.88
N ARG A 848 -5.98 17.42 -37.08
CA ARG A 848 -4.94 17.21 -36.07
C ARG A 848 -4.27 15.86 -36.30
N ILE A 849 -3.04 15.74 -35.80
CA ILE A 849 -2.24 14.53 -35.96
C ILE A 849 -1.58 14.20 -34.62
N HIS A 850 -1.61 12.93 -34.24
CA HIS A 850 -0.90 12.37 -33.11
C HIS A 850 0.18 11.44 -33.63
N ALA A 851 1.42 11.68 -33.23
CA ALA A 851 2.55 10.85 -33.59
C ALA A 851 3.31 10.45 -32.33
N ALA A 852 3.85 9.23 -32.32
CA ALA A 852 4.65 8.69 -31.25
C ALA A 852 5.70 7.72 -31.82
N TYR A 853 6.78 7.49 -31.07
CA TYR A 853 7.81 6.53 -31.44
C TYR A 853 8.23 5.67 -30.23
N TRP A 854 8.78 4.50 -30.50
CA TRP A 854 9.31 3.58 -29.49
C TRP A 854 10.42 2.70 -30.07
N PRO A 855 11.50 2.40 -29.31
CA PRO A 855 11.77 2.89 -27.96
C PRO A 855 12.20 4.36 -27.94
N THR A 856 12.13 4.99 -26.76
CA THR A 856 12.49 6.42 -26.58
C THR A 856 13.81 6.62 -25.85
N PHE A 857 14.36 5.53 -25.31
CA PHE A 857 15.68 5.44 -24.71
C PHE A 857 16.54 4.46 -25.52
N ASP A 858 17.85 4.61 -25.41
CA ASP A 858 18.86 3.65 -25.86
C ASP A 858 18.75 3.22 -27.34
N ASN A 859 18.18 4.06 -28.20
CA ASN A 859 18.14 3.76 -29.64
C ASN A 859 19.56 3.73 -30.21
N LYS A 860 19.94 2.62 -30.85
CA LYS A 860 21.26 2.47 -31.47
C LYS A 860 21.19 2.58 -32.99
N VAL A 861 22.33 2.91 -33.58
CA VAL A 861 22.53 2.84 -35.04
C VAL A 861 22.09 1.47 -35.57
N ASN A 862 21.44 1.48 -36.73
CA ASN A 862 20.90 0.29 -37.42
C ASN A 862 19.85 -0.54 -36.65
N GLN A 863 19.37 -0.08 -35.50
CA GLN A 863 18.23 -0.71 -34.81
C GLN A 863 16.91 -0.07 -35.25
N PRO A 864 15.86 -0.88 -35.49
CA PRO A 864 14.58 -0.36 -35.95
C PRO A 864 13.83 0.36 -34.82
N ILE A 865 13.39 1.59 -35.11
CA ILE A 865 12.48 2.37 -34.27
C ILE A 865 11.09 2.29 -34.88
N THR A 866 10.10 2.00 -34.04
CA THR A 866 8.69 1.93 -34.45
C THR A 866 8.03 3.29 -34.31
N PHE A 867 7.37 3.75 -35.36
CA PHE A 867 6.61 4.99 -35.40
C PHE A 867 5.13 4.68 -35.58
N LYS A 868 4.28 5.31 -34.76
CA LYS A 868 2.82 5.24 -34.88
C LYS A 868 2.25 6.63 -35.11
N VAL A 869 1.30 6.74 -36.04
CA VAL A 869 0.58 7.98 -36.31
C VAL A 869 -0.91 7.77 -36.48
N ARG A 870 -1.69 8.73 -36.00
CA ARG A 870 -3.12 8.82 -36.26
C ARG A 870 -3.56 10.24 -36.47
N SER A 871 -4.28 10.48 -37.55
CA SER A 871 -4.96 11.75 -37.78
C SER A 871 -6.34 11.76 -37.13
N PHE A 872 -6.82 12.96 -36.81
CA PHE A 872 -8.12 13.16 -36.18
C PHE A 872 -8.98 14.04 -37.07
N GLN A 873 -10.21 13.58 -37.32
CA GLN A 873 -11.20 14.27 -38.16
C GLN A 873 -10.74 14.41 -39.61
N ASN A 874 -9.92 13.46 -40.07
CA ASN A 874 -9.44 13.45 -41.44
C ASN A 874 -9.13 12.02 -41.89
N GLN A 875 -9.98 11.48 -42.77
CA GLN A 875 -9.78 10.18 -43.44
C GLN A 875 -9.22 10.33 -44.87
N HIS A 876 -9.00 11.57 -45.32
CA HIS A 876 -8.52 11.87 -46.67
C HIS A 876 -6.98 11.91 -46.73
N GLY A 877 -6.40 11.49 -47.85
CA GLY A 877 -4.95 11.45 -48.03
C GLY A 877 -4.26 10.42 -47.12
N ASN A 878 -2.93 10.52 -47.07
CA ASN A 878 -2.02 9.70 -46.25
C ASN A 878 -1.26 10.59 -45.26
N GLU A 879 -0.85 10.04 -44.14
CA GLU A 879 0.21 10.60 -43.30
C GLU A 879 1.57 10.34 -43.96
N VAL A 880 2.35 11.40 -44.19
CA VAL A 880 3.66 11.32 -44.84
C VAL A 880 4.75 11.66 -43.84
N TRP A 881 5.63 10.69 -43.60
CA TRP A 881 6.76 10.77 -42.68
C TRP A 881 8.04 11.22 -43.39
N ASP A 882 8.76 12.13 -42.76
CA ASP A 882 10.17 12.46 -43.03
C ASP A 882 10.96 12.18 -41.75
N PHE A 883 11.94 11.29 -41.83
CA PHE A 883 12.73 10.83 -40.68
C PHE A 883 13.90 11.75 -40.32
N GLY A 884 14.14 12.82 -41.09
CA GLY A 884 15.13 13.86 -40.78
C GLY A 884 16.58 13.47 -41.08
N ASP A 885 16.82 12.33 -41.73
CA ASP A 885 18.15 11.82 -42.10
C ASP A 885 18.44 11.86 -43.61
N GLY A 886 17.48 12.38 -44.41
CA GLY A 886 17.56 12.43 -45.87
C GLY A 886 17.07 11.15 -46.57
N SER A 887 16.58 10.16 -45.83
CA SER A 887 15.91 8.99 -46.42
C SER A 887 14.61 9.37 -47.15
N PRO A 888 14.15 8.55 -48.12
CA PRO A 888 12.88 8.81 -48.81
C PRO A 888 11.69 8.86 -47.85
N ALA A 889 10.78 9.81 -48.07
CA ALA A 889 9.58 9.95 -47.27
C ALA A 889 8.67 8.70 -47.37
N VAL A 890 8.02 8.35 -46.25
CA VAL A 890 7.15 7.16 -46.16
C VAL A 890 5.70 7.57 -45.94
N ALA A 891 4.82 7.13 -46.83
CA ALA A 891 3.38 7.37 -46.70
C ALA A 891 2.67 6.18 -46.04
N VAL A 892 1.91 6.46 -44.98
CA VAL A 892 1.04 5.49 -44.30
C VAL A 892 -0.37 6.05 -44.15
N LYS A 893 -1.34 5.23 -43.78
CA LYS A 893 -2.74 5.68 -43.66
C LYS A 893 -3.40 5.15 -42.41
N SER A 894 -3.70 6.05 -41.48
CA SER A 894 -4.50 5.75 -40.29
C SER A 894 -5.99 5.79 -40.62
N ASP A 895 -6.82 5.29 -39.71
CA ASP A 895 -8.29 5.36 -39.83
C ASP A 895 -8.87 6.78 -39.70
N GLY A 896 -8.05 7.81 -39.49
CA GLY A 896 -8.50 9.19 -39.30
C GLY A 896 -9.34 9.44 -38.03
N ASN A 897 -9.24 8.54 -37.05
CA ASN A 897 -10.09 8.49 -35.86
C ASN A 897 -11.57 8.21 -36.20
N ALA A 898 -11.83 7.39 -37.22
CA ALA A 898 -13.17 6.93 -37.58
C ALA A 898 -13.83 6.18 -36.43
N VAL A 899 -13.07 5.31 -35.75
CA VAL A 899 -13.53 4.53 -34.60
C VAL A 899 -12.54 4.75 -33.46
N GLN A 900 -12.92 5.54 -32.45
CA GLN A 900 -12.00 6.02 -31.41
C GLN A 900 -11.14 4.92 -30.77
N GLN A 901 -11.74 3.77 -30.47
CA GLN A 901 -11.07 2.63 -29.83
C GLN A 901 -10.69 1.49 -30.80
N ALA A 902 -10.60 1.76 -32.12
CA ALA A 902 -10.12 0.76 -33.09
C ALA A 902 -8.74 0.24 -32.70
N ALA A 903 -8.57 -1.08 -32.61
CA ALA A 903 -7.30 -1.71 -32.29
C ALA A 903 -6.20 -1.30 -33.28
N ASP A 904 -6.53 -1.23 -34.56
CA ASP A 904 -5.68 -0.87 -35.70
C ASP A 904 -5.84 0.59 -36.16
N GLY A 905 -6.37 1.47 -35.30
CA GLY A 905 -6.63 2.87 -35.68
C GLY A 905 -5.37 3.71 -35.96
N TYR A 906 -4.21 3.34 -35.40
CA TYR A 906 -2.92 3.97 -35.71
C TYR A 906 -2.26 3.27 -36.90
N ALA A 907 -1.74 4.06 -37.84
CA ALA A 907 -0.83 3.54 -38.85
C ALA A 907 0.57 3.37 -38.25
N ILE A 908 1.28 2.35 -38.72
CA ILE A 908 2.59 1.94 -38.18
C ILE A 908 3.61 1.95 -39.32
N THR A 909 4.81 2.43 -39.03
CA THR A 909 6.01 2.24 -39.87
C THR A 909 7.23 2.02 -38.99
N GLN A 910 8.32 1.52 -39.57
CA GLN A 910 9.62 1.38 -38.89
C GLN A 910 10.70 2.10 -39.68
N HIS A 911 11.73 2.60 -38.99
CA HIS A 911 12.89 3.22 -39.60
C HIS A 911 14.17 2.89 -38.83
N THR A 912 15.31 2.85 -39.52
CA THR A 912 16.64 2.63 -38.94
C THR A 912 17.56 3.78 -39.31
N TYR A 913 18.39 4.25 -38.37
CA TYR A 913 19.34 5.33 -38.62
C TYR A 913 20.76 4.79 -38.75
N GLU A 914 21.47 5.17 -39.82
CA GLU A 914 22.84 4.71 -40.10
C GLU A 914 23.90 5.45 -39.27
N LYS A 915 23.55 6.58 -38.65
CA LYS A 915 24.48 7.44 -37.91
C LYS A 915 23.89 7.81 -36.54
N PRO A 916 24.74 8.05 -35.53
CA PRO A 916 24.28 8.61 -34.27
C PRO A 916 23.93 10.09 -34.46
N GLY A 917 22.98 10.60 -33.68
CA GLY A 917 22.60 12.01 -33.68
C GLY A 917 21.20 12.29 -33.14
N ASP A 918 20.85 13.58 -33.18
CA ASP A 918 19.51 14.10 -32.90
C ASP A 918 18.78 14.30 -34.22
N TYR A 919 17.68 13.56 -34.42
CA TYR A 919 16.85 13.61 -35.62
C TYR A 919 15.51 14.27 -35.33
N ILE A 920 15.13 15.22 -36.19
CA ILE A 920 13.82 15.88 -36.14
C ILE A 920 12.90 15.20 -37.15
N VAL A 921 12.14 14.22 -36.66
CA VAL A 921 11.17 13.49 -37.47
C VAL A 921 9.91 14.34 -37.61
N SER A 922 9.34 14.40 -38.80
CA SER A 922 8.07 15.08 -39.04
C SER A 922 7.06 14.16 -39.71
N VAL A 923 5.79 14.37 -39.40
CA VAL A 923 4.68 13.76 -40.14
C VAL A 923 3.62 14.79 -40.44
N GLN A 924 3.19 14.79 -41.70
CA GLN A 924 2.21 15.73 -42.21
C GLN A 924 1.02 15.00 -42.85
N ARG A 925 -0.17 15.58 -42.72
CA ARG A 925 -1.36 15.18 -43.47
C ARG A 925 -2.19 16.39 -43.89
N SER A 926 -2.78 16.33 -45.08
CA SER A 926 -3.68 17.36 -45.61
C SER A 926 -5.14 16.89 -45.62
N ARG A 927 -6.08 17.80 -45.38
CA ARG A 927 -7.51 17.61 -45.64
C ARG A 927 -7.82 17.90 -47.13
N LYS A 928 -9.01 17.51 -47.60
CA LYS A 928 -9.46 17.72 -49.00
C LYS A 928 -9.36 19.17 -49.49
N ASP A 929 -9.48 20.14 -48.58
CA ASP A 929 -9.43 21.57 -48.85
C ASP A 929 -8.00 22.16 -48.74
N GLY A 930 -6.98 21.31 -48.60
CA GLY A 930 -5.58 21.74 -48.56
C GLY A 930 -5.07 22.19 -47.19
N VAL A 931 -5.94 22.24 -46.16
CA VAL A 931 -5.50 22.54 -44.78
C VAL A 931 -4.62 21.40 -44.26
N THR A 932 -3.44 21.75 -43.73
CA THR A 932 -2.43 20.78 -43.31
C THR A 932 -2.33 20.69 -41.79
N ALA A 933 -1.94 19.51 -41.31
CA ALA A 933 -1.55 19.28 -39.94
C ALA A 933 -0.16 18.65 -39.91
N THR A 934 0.74 19.23 -39.12
CA THR A 934 2.12 18.76 -38.95
C THR A 934 2.40 18.52 -37.48
N THR A 935 3.08 17.42 -37.16
CA THR A 935 3.69 17.21 -35.84
C THR A 935 5.13 16.75 -36.01
N ARG A 936 5.96 17.02 -35.02
CA ARG A 936 7.36 16.63 -34.99
C ARG A 936 7.69 15.80 -33.74
N LEU A 937 8.72 14.97 -33.87
CA LEU A 937 9.28 14.14 -32.80
C LEU A 937 10.79 14.35 -32.78
N HIS A 938 11.37 14.34 -31.59
CA HIS A 938 12.82 14.38 -31.39
C HIS A 938 13.31 12.97 -31.07
N VAL A 939 14.05 12.37 -32.02
CA VAL A 939 14.61 11.02 -31.90
C VAL A 939 16.12 11.14 -31.68
N ARG A 940 16.61 10.54 -30.59
CA ARG A 940 18.05 10.43 -30.32
C ARG A 940 18.54 9.05 -30.67
N VAL A 941 19.64 8.96 -31.40
CA VAL A 941 20.31 7.71 -31.78
C VAL A 941 21.75 7.76 -31.30
N GLU A 942 22.17 6.75 -30.56
CA GLU A 942 23.50 6.64 -29.98
C GLU A 942 24.41 5.73 -30.81
N LYS A 943 25.72 5.85 -30.57
CA LYS A 943 26.68 4.86 -31.08
C LYS A 943 26.42 3.50 -30.42
N GLU A 944 26.76 2.44 -31.15
CA GLU A 944 26.68 1.04 -30.68
C GLU A 944 27.29 0.84 -29.28
#